data_AF-A0A1A2S6W6-F1
#
_entry.id   AF-A0A1A2S6W6-F1
#
_cell.length_a   1.000
_cell.length_b   1.000
_cell.length_c   1.000
_cell.angle_alpha   90.00
_cell.angle_beta   90.00
_cell.angle_gamma   90.00
#
_symmetry.space_group_name_H-M   'P 1'
#
loop_
_entity.id
_entity.type
_entity.pdbx_description
1 polymer ?
#
loop_
_entity_poly.entity_id
_entity_poly.type
_entity_poly.pdbx_seq_one_letter_code
_entity_poly.pdbx_strand_id
1 'polypeptide(L)'
;MKGPGAATAKTRAGSLRPGELAQAAVMGALCAAIAIIAVVLPHGGGLGLLGSVPTGLLAYRYRIRVLITATVAAGVIGFLVVGLSGLSAIGLCAYVGGLAGTVKRHRRGTPTVIVVSVGAGAVVGAGMVVALTVLTRFRQLAFHAASATVDGATTVVSRVPQLRPAAQGFKAFFAEALHYWQWLVLGYAVFAIVGASLVGWWALSRVLERLRGIPDVHKLDPPAGDGPIRPVPVRLDQVRLRYPHADHDALRAVDLDVRTGEHIAVTGANGSGKTTLMLILAGREPTSGTVDRPGAVGLGELGGTAVIMQHPESQVLGTRVADDVVWGLPPGKSTNIPRLLGEVGLAALADRDTGSLSGGELQRLAVAAALAREPALLIADEVTSMVDRQGREKLLAVLSGLTQRHQTALVHITHYNDEAEYADRAIKLGDASVDTDLVQSATAPAPTVTTDLASGAPVLELVHVGHEYASGTPWAQTALRDVSFAVHQGDGLLIHGGNGSGKSTLAWIMAGLTAPATGACLLDGRPTVDQVGAVALQFQAARLQLMRSRVDLEVASAAGFSSADHARVTASLAAVGLDAGLAKRRIDQLSGGQMRRVVLAGLLARSPRVLILDEPLAGLDAASQRGLVQLLTERRRDTGLTVVVISHDFAGLQELCPRTLHLHDGSLQSATGAAQDNTVATAAPAKRASGRRRPVVLLRPVPGTSPIHELWAGTKLLVVFGFSLLLTFFPGWVAIGLTGALAVTGIRLARIPRGVLPSVPRWLWIVLVIVGINAALAGGSPRVHLGTVSLGFGGLLDFLRLTALSVVLLALGALVSWTTNVAQVAPAVATLGRFLRPLRIPVDDWSVALALALRTFPMLIDEFRVLFAARRLRPKRPPQTRWARLRRPAADVIDVVVAVITVTLRRADEMGDAITARGGTGQISAAPSRPKPADWLTLSIVLAVCGAAVAAELALFAAR
;
A
#
# COMPACT_ATOMS: atom_id res chain seq x y z
N MET A 1 -8.12 -11.91 38.91
CA MET A 1 -9.35 -11.08 38.85
C MET A 1 -9.95 -11.16 37.46
N LYS A 2 -11.20 -11.64 37.36
CA LYS A 2 -12.00 -11.74 36.13
C LYS A 2 -12.46 -10.35 35.71
N GLY A 3 -12.24 -9.94 34.45
CA GLY A 3 -12.89 -8.78 33.85
C GLY A 3 -14.32 -9.14 33.40
N PRO A 4 -15.28 -8.21 33.48
CA PRO A 4 -16.68 -8.50 33.17
C PRO A 4 -16.85 -8.86 31.69
N GLY A 5 -17.66 -9.90 31.46
CA GLY A 5 -17.95 -10.44 30.14
C GLY A 5 -18.72 -9.43 29.30
N ALA A 6 -18.11 -9.01 28.19
CA ALA A 6 -18.84 -8.42 27.08
C ALA A 6 -19.51 -9.56 26.30
N ALA A 7 -20.84 -9.55 26.31
CA ALA A 7 -21.70 -10.42 25.53
C ALA A 7 -21.32 -10.39 24.05
N THR A 8 -20.59 -11.41 23.58
CA THR A 8 -20.36 -11.67 22.14
C THR A 8 -20.54 -13.16 21.86
N ALA A 9 -21.69 -13.69 22.26
CA ALA A 9 -22.15 -15.01 21.86
C ALA A 9 -23.49 -14.86 21.12
N LYS A 10 -23.43 -14.56 19.82
CA LYS A 10 -24.33 -15.07 18.76
C LYS A 10 -24.04 -14.40 17.41
N THR A 11 -23.40 -15.17 16.52
CA THR A 11 -23.63 -15.28 15.05
C THR A 11 -22.38 -15.89 14.38
N ARG A 12 -22.09 -17.16 14.67
CA ARG A 12 -21.04 -17.91 13.95
C ARG A 12 -21.36 -18.10 12.44
N ALA A 13 -22.56 -17.74 11.98
CA ALA A 13 -23.04 -17.88 10.61
C ALA A 13 -23.32 -16.56 9.85
N GLY A 14 -23.11 -15.39 10.46
CA GLY A 14 -23.35 -14.09 9.79
C GLY A 14 -22.26 -13.72 8.78
N SER A 15 -22.58 -12.84 7.81
CA SER A 15 -21.64 -12.18 6.89
C SER A 15 -20.46 -11.54 7.64
N LEU A 16 -19.36 -11.26 6.93
CA LEU A 16 -18.23 -10.55 7.51
C LEU A 16 -18.61 -9.11 7.84
N ARG A 17 -18.20 -8.63 9.03
CA ARG A 17 -18.37 -7.21 9.39
C ARG A 17 -17.47 -6.33 8.51
N PRO A 18 -17.79 -5.04 8.30
CA PRO A 18 -16.93 -4.09 7.58
C PRO A 18 -15.44 -4.15 7.97
N GLY A 19 -15.15 -4.08 9.27
CA GLY A 19 -13.77 -4.19 9.78
C GLY A 19 -13.11 -5.54 9.49
N GLU A 20 -13.85 -6.66 9.55
CA GLU A 20 -13.32 -7.99 9.20
C GLU A 20 -12.99 -8.09 7.70
N LEU A 21 -13.82 -7.52 6.83
CA LEU A 21 -13.57 -7.46 5.38
C LEU A 21 -12.36 -6.59 5.07
N ALA A 22 -12.25 -5.44 5.72
CA ALA A 22 -11.11 -4.56 5.56
C ALA A 22 -9.80 -5.27 5.96
N GLN A 23 -9.78 -5.90 7.14
CA GLN A 23 -8.63 -6.69 7.60
C GLN A 23 -8.29 -7.83 6.63
N ALA A 24 -9.29 -8.57 6.12
CA ALA A 24 -9.06 -9.61 5.13
C ALA A 24 -8.44 -9.06 3.83
N ALA A 25 -8.94 -7.93 3.33
CA ALA A 25 -8.49 -7.30 2.10
C ALA A 25 -7.06 -6.74 2.22
N VAL A 26 -6.77 -5.92 3.25
CA VAL A 26 -5.46 -5.28 3.39
C VAL A 26 -4.37 -6.31 3.75
N MET A 27 -4.64 -7.24 4.66
CA MET A 27 -3.67 -8.30 4.99
C MET A 27 -3.50 -9.30 3.84
N GLY A 28 -4.56 -9.55 3.07
CA GLY A 28 -4.50 -10.33 1.83
C GLY A 28 -3.61 -9.66 0.79
N ALA A 29 -3.78 -8.34 0.56
CA ALA A 29 -2.92 -7.57 -0.35
C ALA A 29 -1.45 -7.57 0.10
N LEU A 30 -1.18 -7.42 1.41
CA LEU A 30 0.17 -7.53 1.96
C LEU A 30 0.76 -8.93 1.76
N CYS A 31 -0.01 -9.99 2.03
CA CYS A 31 0.43 -11.37 1.80
C CYS A 31 0.76 -11.62 0.32
N ALA A 32 -0.10 -11.15 -0.59
CA ALA A 32 0.14 -11.22 -2.03
C ALA A 32 1.41 -10.46 -2.43
N ALA A 33 1.63 -9.24 -1.91
CA ALA A 33 2.83 -8.45 -2.20
C ALA A 33 4.11 -9.19 -1.78
N ILE A 34 4.14 -9.75 -0.57
CA ILE A 34 5.27 -10.54 -0.07
C ILE A 34 5.50 -11.78 -0.92
N ALA A 35 4.43 -12.51 -1.25
CA ALA A 35 4.52 -13.73 -2.07
C ALA A 35 5.02 -13.41 -3.50
N ILE A 36 4.50 -12.36 -4.14
CA ILE A 36 4.93 -11.92 -5.47
C ILE A 36 6.41 -11.56 -5.46
N ILE A 37 6.85 -10.75 -4.50
CA ILE A 37 8.27 -10.39 -4.34
C ILE A 37 9.12 -11.65 -4.15
N ALA A 38 8.67 -12.58 -3.31
CA ALA A 38 9.39 -13.83 -3.05
C ALA A 38 9.54 -14.74 -4.27
N VAL A 39 8.53 -14.81 -5.14
CA VAL A 39 8.58 -15.62 -6.37
C VAL A 39 9.44 -14.95 -7.44
N VAL A 40 9.41 -13.62 -7.52
CA VAL A 40 10.18 -12.85 -8.53
C VAL A 40 11.67 -12.76 -8.18
N LEU A 41 12.04 -12.77 -6.90
CA LEU A 41 13.44 -12.75 -6.47
C LEU A 41 14.04 -14.16 -6.45
N PRO A 42 15.14 -14.41 -7.19
CA PRO A 42 15.97 -15.60 -7.01
C PRO A 42 16.39 -15.78 -5.54
N HIS A 43 16.18 -17.00 -5.01
CA HIS A 43 16.33 -17.34 -3.58
C HIS A 43 15.39 -16.58 -2.63
N GLY A 44 14.35 -15.94 -3.15
CA GLY A 44 13.33 -15.21 -2.39
C GLY A 44 12.36 -16.11 -1.61
N GLY A 45 12.44 -17.44 -1.74
CA GLY A 45 11.55 -18.37 -1.03
C GLY A 45 11.51 -18.17 0.49
N GLY A 46 12.65 -17.83 1.11
CA GLY A 46 12.71 -17.49 2.53
C GLY A 46 11.97 -16.19 2.89
N LEU A 47 11.95 -15.19 2.00
CA LEU A 47 11.16 -13.98 2.15
C LEU A 47 9.66 -14.28 2.06
N GLY A 48 9.28 -15.28 1.25
CA GLY A 48 7.89 -15.73 1.10
C GLY A 48 7.26 -16.17 2.43
N LEU A 49 8.05 -16.77 3.32
CA LEU A 49 7.60 -17.16 4.66
C LEU A 49 7.19 -15.98 5.54
N LEU A 50 7.67 -14.75 5.26
CA LEU A 50 7.18 -13.56 5.96
C LEU A 50 5.70 -13.28 5.65
N GLY A 51 5.19 -13.78 4.53
CA GLY A 51 3.77 -13.74 4.16
C GLY A 51 2.89 -14.56 5.12
N SER A 52 3.47 -15.42 5.96
CA SER A 52 2.74 -16.11 7.02
C SER A 52 2.39 -15.22 8.21
N VAL A 53 3.04 -14.06 8.37
CA VAL A 53 2.78 -13.15 9.50
C VAL A 53 1.41 -12.48 9.38
N PRO A 54 1.02 -11.85 8.24
CA PRO A 54 -0.31 -11.29 8.06
C PRO A 54 -1.43 -12.34 8.24
N THR A 55 -1.28 -13.51 7.61
CA THR A 55 -2.27 -14.60 7.70
C THR A 55 -2.35 -15.18 9.11
N GLY A 56 -1.23 -15.29 9.81
CA GLY A 56 -1.20 -15.71 11.21
C GLY A 56 -1.79 -14.69 12.17
N LEU A 57 -1.65 -13.41 11.91
CA LEU A 57 -2.31 -12.35 12.69
C LEU A 57 -3.83 -12.41 12.52
N LEU A 58 -4.33 -12.63 11.29
CA LEU A 58 -5.76 -12.82 11.04
C LEU A 58 -6.31 -14.05 11.77
N ALA A 59 -5.61 -15.18 11.73
CA ALA A 59 -6.03 -16.39 12.44
C ALA A 59 -5.97 -16.25 13.98
N TYR A 60 -5.07 -15.39 14.47
CA TYR A 60 -4.95 -15.07 15.88
C TYR A 60 -6.10 -14.18 16.38
N ARG A 61 -6.44 -13.12 15.63
CA ARG A 61 -7.44 -12.10 16.04
C ARG A 61 -8.88 -12.43 15.65
N TYR A 62 -9.10 -13.01 14.47
CA TYR A 62 -10.43 -13.16 13.87
C TYR A 62 -10.85 -14.62 13.66
N ARG A 63 -12.07 -14.84 13.14
CA ARG A 63 -12.59 -16.16 12.78
C ARG A 63 -11.97 -16.66 11.46
N ILE A 64 -11.93 -17.98 11.27
CA ILE A 64 -11.27 -18.61 10.11
C ILE A 64 -11.80 -18.13 8.74
N ARG A 65 -13.07 -17.73 8.67
CA ARG A 65 -13.68 -17.15 7.45
C ARG A 65 -12.94 -15.91 6.96
N VAL A 66 -12.40 -15.08 7.88
CA VAL A 66 -11.59 -13.90 7.53
C VAL A 66 -10.30 -14.33 6.85
N LEU A 67 -9.61 -15.34 7.39
CA LEU A 67 -8.40 -15.91 6.79
C LEU A 67 -8.68 -16.49 5.40
N ILE A 68 -9.77 -17.26 5.23
CA ILE A 68 -10.15 -17.84 3.93
C ILE A 68 -10.40 -16.72 2.92
N THR A 69 -11.17 -15.70 3.31
CA THR A 69 -11.48 -14.54 2.45
C THR A 69 -10.22 -13.79 2.03
N ALA A 70 -9.30 -13.55 2.97
CA ALA A 70 -7.99 -12.95 2.68
C ALA A 70 -7.15 -13.83 1.74
N THR A 71 -7.19 -15.15 1.91
CA THR A 71 -6.45 -16.12 1.09
C THR A 71 -6.97 -16.16 -0.34
N VAL A 72 -8.29 -16.10 -0.53
CA VAL A 72 -8.90 -16.02 -1.86
C VAL A 72 -8.54 -14.71 -2.56
N ALA A 73 -8.70 -13.57 -1.87
CA ALA A 73 -8.34 -12.27 -2.41
C ALA A 73 -6.85 -12.20 -2.79
N ALA A 74 -5.97 -12.61 -1.86
CA ALA A 74 -4.54 -12.70 -2.11
C ALA A 74 -4.24 -13.66 -3.28
N GLY A 75 -4.86 -14.85 -3.27
CA GLY A 75 -4.65 -15.90 -4.27
C GLY A 75 -4.95 -15.43 -5.70
N VAL A 76 -6.04 -14.68 -5.88
CA VAL A 76 -6.36 -14.07 -7.18
C VAL A 76 -5.33 -13.01 -7.57
N ILE A 77 -4.89 -12.15 -6.65
CA ILE A 77 -3.83 -11.16 -6.91
C ILE A 77 -2.51 -11.86 -7.29
N GLY A 78 -2.10 -12.88 -6.54
CA GLY A 78 -0.90 -13.66 -6.83
C GLY A 78 -0.98 -14.39 -8.16
N PHE A 79 -2.15 -14.95 -8.49
CA PHE A 79 -2.42 -15.57 -9.78
C PHE A 79 -2.33 -14.59 -10.94
N LEU A 80 -2.89 -13.39 -10.79
CA LEU A 80 -2.84 -12.33 -11.81
C LEU A 80 -1.41 -11.89 -12.13
N VAL A 81 -0.54 -11.82 -11.13
CA VAL A 81 0.82 -11.27 -11.28
C VAL A 81 1.85 -12.34 -11.63
N VAL A 82 1.77 -13.53 -11.02
CA VAL A 82 2.81 -14.58 -11.14
C VAL A 82 2.21 -15.96 -11.45
N GLY A 83 0.96 -16.04 -11.89
CA GLY A 83 0.32 -17.29 -12.30
C GLY A 83 0.15 -18.31 -11.17
N LEU A 84 0.13 -19.60 -11.52
CA LEU A 84 -0.15 -20.68 -10.58
C LEU A 84 0.84 -20.75 -9.41
N SER A 85 2.11 -20.38 -9.63
CA SER A 85 3.12 -20.28 -8.56
C SER A 85 2.76 -19.25 -7.47
N GLY A 86 2.14 -18.13 -7.86
CA GLY A 86 1.66 -17.14 -6.91
C GLY A 86 0.54 -17.69 -6.03
N LEU A 87 -0.41 -18.43 -6.64
CA LEU A 87 -1.50 -19.09 -5.92
C LEU A 87 -0.97 -20.12 -4.90
N SER A 88 -0.02 -20.97 -5.31
CA SER A 88 0.60 -21.97 -4.43
C SER A 88 1.37 -21.34 -3.27
N ALA A 89 2.14 -20.27 -3.52
CA ALA A 89 2.88 -19.56 -2.48
C ALA A 89 1.95 -18.96 -1.41
N ILE A 90 0.82 -18.40 -1.84
CA ILE A 90 -0.19 -17.82 -0.95
C ILE A 90 -0.90 -18.91 -0.14
N GLY A 91 -1.20 -20.06 -0.76
CA GLY A 91 -1.72 -21.23 -0.07
C GLY A 91 -0.80 -21.70 1.06
N LEU A 92 0.51 -21.76 0.81
CA LEU A 92 1.51 -22.10 1.84
C LEU A 92 1.54 -21.06 2.96
N CYS A 93 1.54 -19.75 2.63
CA CYS A 93 1.50 -18.68 3.62
C CYS A 93 0.25 -18.73 4.50
N ALA A 94 -0.91 -19.01 3.90
CA ALA A 94 -2.18 -19.16 4.59
C ALA A 94 -2.18 -20.37 5.53
N TYR A 95 -1.62 -21.51 5.09
CA TYR A 95 -1.45 -22.69 5.92
C TYR A 95 -0.51 -22.43 7.11
N VAL A 96 0.73 -21.99 6.85
CA VAL A 96 1.76 -21.75 7.87
C VAL A 96 1.29 -20.71 8.89
N GLY A 97 0.79 -19.57 8.40
CA GLY A 97 0.30 -18.50 9.25
C GLY A 97 -0.96 -18.91 10.00
N GLY A 98 -1.93 -19.49 9.29
CA GLY A 98 -3.19 -19.98 9.87
C GLY A 98 -2.97 -20.97 11.01
N LEU A 99 -2.04 -21.91 10.84
CA LEU A 99 -1.63 -22.84 11.89
C LEU A 99 -1.02 -22.09 13.09
N ALA A 100 0.02 -21.27 12.86
CA ALA A 100 0.71 -20.55 13.92
C ALA A 100 -0.24 -19.63 14.72
N GLY A 101 -1.12 -18.89 14.03
CA GLY A 101 -2.12 -18.02 14.64
C GLY A 101 -3.16 -18.78 15.44
N THR A 102 -3.68 -19.89 14.90
CA THR A 102 -4.67 -20.73 15.60
C THR A 102 -4.08 -21.37 16.86
N VAL A 103 -2.84 -21.87 16.78
CA VAL A 103 -2.12 -22.44 17.95
C VAL A 103 -1.90 -21.37 19.01
N LYS A 104 -1.47 -20.15 18.63
CA LYS A 104 -1.33 -19.02 19.56
C LYS A 104 -2.66 -18.61 20.20
N ARG A 105 -3.74 -18.57 19.41
CA ARG A 105 -5.09 -18.24 19.90
C ARG A 105 -5.57 -19.20 20.98
N HIS A 106 -5.27 -20.50 20.83
CA HIS A 106 -5.58 -21.54 21.82
C HIS A 106 -4.52 -21.70 22.92
N ARG A 107 -3.55 -20.78 23.01
CA ARG A 107 -2.45 -20.79 24.01
C ARG A 107 -1.62 -22.09 24.04
N ARG A 108 -1.51 -22.77 22.90
CA ARG A 108 -0.68 -23.97 22.74
C ARG A 108 0.75 -23.61 22.34
N GLY A 109 1.71 -24.51 22.58
CA GLY A 109 3.14 -24.29 22.34
C GLY A 109 3.68 -24.87 21.03
N THR A 110 4.99 -24.74 20.83
CA THR A 110 5.74 -25.29 19.68
C THR A 110 5.48 -26.78 19.40
N PRO A 111 5.31 -27.68 20.39
CA PRO A 111 5.05 -29.09 20.11
C PRO A 111 3.78 -29.33 19.27
N THR A 112 2.72 -28.55 19.50
CA THR A 112 1.49 -28.64 18.71
C THR A 112 1.73 -28.24 17.25
N VAL A 113 2.57 -27.22 17.01
CA VAL A 113 2.93 -26.81 15.65
C VAL A 113 3.65 -27.94 14.93
N ILE A 114 4.61 -28.60 15.58
CA ILE A 114 5.36 -29.72 14.99
C ILE A 114 4.42 -30.87 14.65
N VAL A 115 3.61 -31.34 15.60
CA VAL A 115 2.71 -32.49 15.38
C VAL A 115 1.71 -32.23 14.24
N VAL A 116 1.06 -31.06 14.24
CA VAL A 116 0.11 -30.72 13.17
C VAL A 116 0.81 -30.53 11.83
N SER A 117 2.03 -29.99 11.82
CA SER A 117 2.83 -29.82 10.59
C SER A 117 3.34 -31.13 10.02
N VAL A 118 3.69 -32.11 10.86
CA VAL A 118 4.05 -33.46 10.40
C VAL A 118 2.86 -34.13 9.73
N GLY A 119 1.67 -34.07 10.36
CA GLY A 119 0.45 -34.63 9.79
C GLY A 119 0.06 -33.97 8.46
N ALA A 120 0.06 -32.63 8.41
CA ALA A 120 -0.22 -31.90 7.17
C ALA A 120 0.86 -32.14 6.10
N GLY A 121 2.12 -32.23 6.51
CA GLY A 121 3.25 -32.60 5.67
C GLY A 121 3.07 -33.94 4.99
N ALA A 122 2.60 -34.94 5.76
CA ALA A 122 2.31 -36.26 5.23
C ALA A 122 1.14 -36.24 4.24
N VAL A 123 0.07 -35.50 4.53
CA VAL A 123 -1.09 -35.34 3.61
C VAL A 123 -0.67 -34.66 2.31
N VAL A 124 0.05 -33.54 2.38
CA VAL A 124 0.53 -32.82 1.20
C VAL A 124 1.51 -33.67 0.40
N GLY A 125 2.45 -34.35 1.09
CA GLY A 125 3.40 -35.25 0.46
C GLY A 125 2.70 -36.41 -0.25
N ALA A 126 1.72 -37.05 0.39
CA ALA A 126 0.92 -38.10 -0.25
C ALA A 126 0.18 -37.57 -1.48
N GLY A 127 -0.41 -36.38 -1.40
CA GLY A 127 -1.05 -35.70 -2.53
C GLY A 127 -0.07 -35.41 -3.68
N MET A 128 1.15 -34.95 -3.37
CA MET A 128 2.21 -34.74 -4.37
C MET A 128 2.68 -36.06 -5.00
N VAL A 129 2.78 -37.14 -4.22
CA VAL A 129 3.10 -38.47 -4.74
C VAL A 129 2.02 -38.95 -5.71
N VAL A 130 0.74 -38.83 -5.34
CA VAL A 130 -0.38 -39.15 -6.24
C VAL A 130 -0.33 -38.28 -7.49
N ALA A 131 -0.16 -36.97 -7.34
CA ALA A 131 -0.10 -36.03 -8.47
C ALA A 131 1.06 -36.36 -9.41
N LEU A 132 2.27 -36.61 -8.92
CA LEU A 132 3.43 -36.97 -9.74
C LEU A 132 3.33 -38.39 -10.33
N THR A 133 2.55 -39.28 -9.72
CA THR A 133 2.22 -40.58 -10.30
C THR A 133 1.34 -40.41 -11.53
N VAL A 134 0.31 -39.57 -11.44
CA VAL A 134 -0.59 -39.22 -12.56
C VAL A 134 0.13 -38.38 -13.62
N LEU A 135 0.92 -37.39 -13.20
CA LEU A 135 1.66 -36.46 -14.07
C LEU A 135 2.98 -37.06 -14.56
N THR A 136 2.92 -38.25 -15.18
CA THR A 136 4.12 -39.00 -15.58
C THR A 136 5.06 -38.18 -16.46
N ARG A 137 4.52 -37.36 -17.38
CA ARG A 137 5.31 -36.50 -18.29
C ARG A 137 6.08 -35.41 -17.54
N PHE A 138 5.40 -34.70 -16.63
CA PHE A 138 6.02 -33.66 -15.83
C PHE A 138 7.07 -34.25 -14.89
N ARG A 139 6.77 -35.40 -14.25
CA ARG A 139 7.71 -36.13 -13.39
C ARG A 139 8.97 -36.51 -14.15
N GLN A 140 8.84 -37.11 -15.33
CA GLN A 140 9.99 -37.51 -16.15
C GLN A 140 10.83 -36.31 -16.55
N LEU A 141 10.21 -35.21 -17.02
CA LEU A 141 10.92 -33.98 -17.37
C LEU A 141 11.69 -33.42 -16.16
N ALA A 142 11.06 -33.38 -14.99
CA ALA A 142 11.68 -32.88 -13.77
C ALA A 142 12.85 -33.77 -13.31
N PHE A 143 12.69 -35.09 -13.37
CA PHE A 143 13.74 -36.04 -12.98
C PHE A 143 14.91 -36.01 -13.96
N HIS A 144 14.65 -35.91 -15.27
CA HIS A 144 15.70 -35.75 -16.26
C HIS A 144 16.48 -34.45 -16.06
N ALA A 145 15.79 -33.32 -15.84
CA ALA A 145 16.45 -32.04 -15.55
C ALA A 145 17.27 -32.10 -14.25
N ALA A 146 16.77 -32.76 -13.21
CA ALA A 146 17.47 -32.90 -11.94
C ALA A 146 18.72 -33.81 -12.07
N SER A 147 18.57 -34.97 -12.71
CA SER A 147 19.70 -35.86 -13.03
C SER A 147 20.74 -35.18 -13.90
N ALA A 148 20.31 -34.41 -14.91
CA ALA A 148 21.20 -33.63 -15.74
C ALA A 148 22.01 -32.63 -14.90
N THR A 149 21.35 -31.90 -13.99
CA THR A 149 22.03 -30.93 -13.11
C THR A 149 23.08 -31.61 -12.22
N VAL A 150 22.76 -32.78 -11.67
CA VAL A 150 23.70 -33.57 -10.85
C VAL A 150 24.85 -34.12 -11.70
N ASP A 151 24.57 -34.58 -12.91
CA ASP A 151 25.58 -35.07 -13.85
C ASP A 151 26.55 -33.97 -14.28
N GLY A 152 26.04 -32.76 -14.58
CA GLY A 152 26.86 -31.59 -14.88
C GLY A 152 27.75 -31.21 -13.68
N ALA A 153 27.18 -31.12 -12.48
CA ALA A 153 27.91 -30.80 -11.26
C ALA A 153 29.01 -31.83 -10.94
N THR A 154 28.70 -33.12 -11.04
CA THR A 154 29.66 -34.20 -10.76
C THR A 154 30.76 -34.29 -11.82
N THR A 155 30.47 -33.96 -13.08
CA THR A 155 31.47 -33.85 -14.16
C THR A 155 32.47 -32.72 -13.89
N VAL A 156 32.04 -31.61 -13.29
CA VAL A 156 32.94 -30.52 -12.88
C VAL A 156 33.79 -30.92 -11.68
N VAL A 157 33.17 -31.51 -10.64
CA VAL A 157 33.88 -31.92 -9.41
C VAL A 157 34.91 -33.02 -9.68
N SER A 158 34.60 -33.95 -10.59
CA SER A 158 35.51 -35.05 -10.97
C SER A 158 36.75 -34.61 -11.76
N ARG A 159 36.85 -33.32 -12.15
CA ARG A 159 38.10 -32.74 -12.66
C ARG A 159 39.18 -32.64 -11.59
N VAL A 160 38.80 -32.57 -10.32
CA VAL A 160 39.73 -32.65 -9.18
C VAL A 160 39.89 -34.13 -8.80
N PRO A 161 41.06 -34.76 -9.00
CA PRO A 161 41.23 -36.20 -8.80
C PRO A 161 40.85 -36.69 -7.40
N GLN A 162 41.13 -35.88 -6.38
CA GLN A 162 40.84 -36.15 -4.97
C GLN A 162 39.33 -36.20 -4.65
N LEU A 163 38.49 -35.56 -5.47
CA LEU A 163 37.04 -35.49 -5.26
C LEU A 163 36.25 -36.45 -6.17
N ARG A 164 36.91 -37.22 -7.03
CA ARG A 164 36.26 -38.19 -7.93
C ARG A 164 35.42 -39.25 -7.20
N PRO A 165 35.91 -39.89 -6.11
CA PRO A 165 35.12 -40.89 -5.40
C PRO A 165 33.86 -40.28 -4.77
N ALA A 166 34.00 -39.06 -4.24
CA ALA A 166 32.87 -38.32 -3.66
C ALA A 166 31.83 -37.93 -4.72
N ALA A 167 32.27 -37.49 -5.91
CA ALA A 167 31.37 -37.14 -7.02
C ALA A 167 30.60 -38.36 -7.54
N GLN A 168 31.26 -39.51 -7.70
CA GLN A 168 30.61 -40.76 -8.12
C GLN A 168 29.65 -41.29 -7.05
N GLY A 169 30.06 -41.23 -5.77
CA GLY A 169 29.18 -41.59 -4.65
C GLY A 169 27.93 -40.73 -4.57
N PHE A 170 28.05 -39.41 -4.77
CA PHE A 170 26.91 -38.49 -4.81
C PHE A 170 25.94 -38.80 -5.98
N LYS A 171 26.48 -39.10 -7.16
CA LYS A 171 25.69 -39.49 -8.33
C LYS A 171 24.91 -40.79 -8.09
N ALA A 172 25.57 -41.82 -7.54
CA ALA A 172 24.94 -43.09 -7.20
C ALA A 172 23.84 -42.92 -6.15
N PHE A 173 24.13 -42.16 -5.08
CA PHE A 173 23.15 -41.83 -4.05
C PHE A 173 21.93 -41.10 -4.63
N PHE A 174 22.14 -40.13 -5.53
CA PHE A 174 21.05 -39.37 -6.15
C PHE A 174 20.17 -40.27 -7.06
N ALA A 175 20.79 -41.17 -7.82
CA ALA A 175 20.05 -42.12 -8.65
C ALA A 175 19.19 -43.07 -7.78
N GLU A 176 19.75 -43.58 -6.68
CA GLU A 176 19.02 -44.40 -5.70
C GLU A 176 17.87 -43.62 -5.05
N ALA A 177 18.11 -42.35 -4.70
CA ALA A 177 17.10 -41.47 -4.11
C ALA A 177 15.91 -41.22 -5.07
N LEU A 178 16.16 -41.13 -6.38
CA LEU A 178 15.10 -41.07 -7.40
C LEU A 178 14.37 -42.40 -7.60
N HIS A 179 14.98 -43.54 -7.30
CA HIS A 179 14.29 -44.82 -7.30
C HIS A 179 13.18 -44.84 -6.23
N TYR A 180 13.49 -44.35 -5.03
CA TYR A 180 12.53 -44.17 -3.92
C TYR A 180 11.86 -42.79 -3.90
N TRP A 181 11.60 -42.21 -5.07
CA TRP A 181 11.10 -40.84 -5.17
C TRP A 181 9.80 -40.60 -4.38
N GLN A 182 8.94 -41.61 -4.19
CA GLN A 182 7.71 -41.44 -3.41
C GLN A 182 8.03 -41.08 -1.96
N TRP A 183 8.94 -41.83 -1.34
CA TRP A 183 9.39 -41.57 0.04
C TRP A 183 10.21 -40.29 0.13
N LEU A 184 11.00 -39.99 -0.88
CA LEU A 184 11.75 -38.73 -0.96
C LEU A 184 10.81 -37.52 -1.02
N VAL A 185 9.79 -37.55 -1.88
CA VAL A 185 8.80 -36.46 -2.01
C VAL A 185 7.98 -36.32 -0.73
N LEU A 186 7.54 -37.45 -0.14
CA LEU A 186 6.82 -37.45 1.13
C LEU A 186 7.66 -36.87 2.27
N GLY A 187 8.90 -37.36 2.43
CA GLY A 187 9.83 -36.89 3.46
C GLY A 187 10.22 -35.43 3.27
N TYR A 188 10.46 -35.00 2.02
CA TYR A 188 10.71 -33.62 1.67
C TYR A 188 9.52 -32.72 2.00
N ALA A 189 8.30 -33.12 1.64
CA ALA A 189 7.10 -32.36 1.95
C ALA A 189 6.89 -32.18 3.46
N VAL A 190 7.08 -33.25 4.24
CA VAL A 190 7.05 -33.20 5.71
C VAL A 190 8.10 -32.24 6.25
N PHE A 191 9.36 -32.40 5.82
CA PHE A 191 10.46 -31.55 6.28
C PHE A 191 10.24 -30.08 5.91
N ALA A 192 9.85 -29.80 4.66
CA ALA A 192 9.60 -28.45 4.17
C ALA A 192 8.44 -27.79 4.91
N ILE A 193 7.34 -28.51 5.15
CA ILE A 193 6.17 -27.99 5.86
C ILE A 193 6.50 -27.75 7.34
N VAL A 194 7.19 -28.67 8.01
CA VAL A 194 7.63 -28.48 9.40
C VAL A 194 8.59 -27.28 9.50
N GLY A 195 9.58 -27.20 8.62
CA GLY A 195 10.53 -26.08 8.59
C GLY A 195 9.83 -24.73 8.36
N ALA A 196 8.96 -24.65 7.36
CA ALA A 196 8.17 -23.45 7.09
C ALA A 196 7.27 -23.07 8.26
N SER A 197 6.58 -24.03 8.89
CA SER A 197 5.75 -23.82 10.08
C SER A 197 6.53 -23.32 11.29
N LEU A 198 7.73 -23.83 11.52
CA LEU A 198 8.60 -23.37 12.62
C LEU A 198 9.11 -21.94 12.38
N VAL A 199 9.49 -21.61 11.14
CA VAL A 199 9.88 -20.24 10.76
C VAL A 199 8.69 -19.28 10.92
N GLY A 200 7.51 -19.67 10.43
CA GLY A 200 6.29 -18.88 10.58
C GLY A 200 5.88 -18.68 12.04
N TRP A 201 5.98 -19.73 12.87
CA TRP A 201 5.76 -19.67 14.31
C TRP A 201 6.73 -18.71 15.00
N TRP A 202 8.02 -18.79 14.66
CA TRP A 202 9.05 -17.90 15.19
C TRP A 202 8.79 -16.44 14.80
N ALA A 203 8.54 -16.16 13.52
CA ALA A 203 8.27 -14.83 13.00
C ALA A 203 7.02 -14.22 13.64
N LEU A 204 5.90 -14.95 13.64
CA LEU A 204 4.65 -14.50 14.24
C LEU A 204 4.81 -14.25 15.75
N SER A 205 5.53 -15.11 16.47
CA SER A 205 5.75 -14.92 17.91
C SER A 205 6.48 -13.60 18.21
N ARG A 206 7.54 -13.29 17.45
CA ARG A 206 8.31 -12.05 17.60
C ARG A 206 7.48 -10.80 17.28
N VAL A 207 6.65 -10.89 16.25
CA VAL A 207 5.76 -9.79 15.85
C VAL A 207 4.67 -9.59 16.90
N LEU A 208 4.02 -10.64 17.37
CA LEU A 208 2.99 -10.56 18.41
C LEU A 208 3.54 -10.00 19.73
N GLU A 209 4.75 -10.38 20.15
CA GLU A 209 5.41 -9.81 21.33
C GLU A 209 5.57 -8.29 21.24
N ARG A 210 5.88 -7.77 20.04
CA ARG A 210 6.06 -6.34 19.79
C ARG A 210 4.77 -5.57 19.54
N LEU A 211 3.72 -6.25 19.08
CA LEU A 211 2.38 -5.69 18.89
C LEU A 211 1.48 -5.83 20.13
N ARG A 212 1.99 -6.37 21.25
CA ARG A 212 1.22 -6.48 22.51
C ARG A 212 0.70 -5.10 22.91
N GLY A 213 -0.62 -5.01 23.08
CA GLY A 213 -1.29 -3.80 23.54
C GLY A 213 -1.75 -2.86 22.44
N ILE A 214 -1.81 -3.27 21.17
CA ILE A 214 -2.57 -2.56 20.13
C ILE A 214 -4.04 -3.03 20.17
N PRO A 215 -4.98 -2.26 20.74
CA PRO A 215 -6.40 -2.54 20.63
C PRO A 215 -6.86 -2.32 19.18
N ASP A 216 -7.84 -3.10 18.76
CA ASP A 216 -8.62 -2.82 17.54
C ASP A 216 -9.51 -1.60 17.87
N VAL A 217 -9.10 -0.40 17.47
CA VAL A 217 -9.89 0.83 17.70
C VAL A 217 -10.57 1.19 16.39
N HIS A 218 -11.74 0.62 16.16
CA HIS A 218 -12.65 1.12 15.13
C HIS A 218 -13.27 2.42 15.65
N LYS A 219 -13.27 3.47 14.83
CA LYS A 219 -13.84 4.76 15.24
C LYS A 219 -15.35 4.76 15.05
N LEU A 220 -15.81 4.15 13.96
CA LEU A 220 -17.23 4.04 13.59
C LEU A 220 -17.73 2.62 13.79
N ASP A 221 -18.53 2.42 14.84
CA ASP A 221 -19.29 1.18 15.03
C ASP A 221 -20.62 1.28 14.26
N PRO A 222 -21.07 0.22 13.56
CA PRO A 222 -22.38 0.23 12.92
C PRO A 222 -23.45 0.38 14.00
N PRO A 223 -24.27 1.46 13.98
CA PRO A 223 -25.28 1.66 14.99
C PRO A 223 -26.31 0.53 14.93
N ALA A 224 -26.63 -0.07 16.07
CA ALA A 224 -27.77 -0.97 16.19
C ALA A 224 -29.03 -0.11 16.29
N GLY A 225 -29.82 -0.03 15.23
CA GLY A 225 -31.10 0.68 15.25
C GLY A 225 -32.12 0.01 14.34
N ASP A 226 -33.09 -0.69 14.93
CA ASP A 226 -34.19 -1.38 14.22
C ASP A 226 -35.37 -0.43 13.90
N GLY A 227 -35.11 0.85 13.61
CA GLY A 227 -36.13 1.90 13.44
C GLY A 227 -36.04 2.67 12.12
N PRO A 228 -37.07 3.49 11.77
CA PRO A 228 -37.02 4.32 10.58
C PRO A 228 -35.87 5.32 10.66
N ILE A 229 -35.15 5.50 9.55
CA ILE A 229 -33.99 6.39 9.44
C ILE A 229 -34.48 7.84 9.50
N ARG A 230 -34.15 8.54 10.60
CA ARG A 230 -34.46 9.97 10.82
C ARG A 230 -33.39 10.59 11.72
N PRO A 231 -32.20 10.92 11.19
CA PRO A 231 -31.09 11.43 11.99
C PRO A 231 -31.25 12.87 12.46
N VAL A 232 -32.13 13.66 11.83
CA VAL A 232 -32.38 15.08 12.11
C VAL A 232 -33.90 15.39 12.21
N PRO A 233 -34.30 16.41 12.99
CA PRO A 233 -33.48 17.23 13.87
C PRO A 233 -32.87 16.42 15.02
N VAL A 234 -31.69 16.79 15.51
CA VAL A 234 -31.03 16.14 16.65
C VAL A 234 -30.66 17.16 17.73
N ARG A 235 -30.91 16.82 18.99
CA ARG A 235 -30.58 17.63 20.15
C ARG A 235 -29.65 16.84 21.09
N LEU A 236 -28.52 17.43 21.43
CA LEU A 236 -27.61 16.99 22.49
C LEU A 236 -27.87 17.85 23.72
N ASP A 237 -28.05 17.21 24.88
CA ASP A 237 -28.24 17.87 26.17
C ASP A 237 -27.22 17.31 27.17
N GLN A 238 -26.32 18.19 27.63
CA GLN A 238 -25.22 17.90 28.56
C GLN A 238 -24.39 16.66 28.19
N VAL A 239 -24.19 16.43 26.89
CA VAL A 239 -23.56 15.22 26.37
C VAL A 239 -22.07 15.21 26.68
N ARG A 240 -21.59 14.11 27.27
CA ARG A 240 -20.16 13.86 27.55
C ARG A 240 -19.73 12.51 27.00
N LEU A 241 -18.48 12.41 26.57
CA LEU A 241 -17.88 11.13 26.23
C LEU A 241 -16.49 10.98 26.82
N ARG A 242 -16.28 9.87 27.52
CA ARG A 242 -14.98 9.40 28.01
C ARG A 242 -14.64 8.08 27.35
N TYR A 243 -13.48 8.00 26.70
CA TYR A 243 -13.01 6.73 26.14
C TYR A 243 -12.63 5.74 27.25
N PRO A 244 -12.74 4.42 27.00
CA PRO A 244 -12.30 3.40 27.95
C PRO A 244 -10.83 3.61 28.36
N HIS A 245 -10.57 3.54 29.66
CA HIS A 245 -9.23 3.75 30.26
C HIS A 245 -8.65 5.16 30.12
N ALA A 246 -9.47 6.16 29.76
CA ALA A 246 -9.07 7.57 29.83
C ALA A 246 -9.43 8.16 31.19
N ASP A 247 -8.52 8.97 31.74
CA ASP A 247 -8.71 9.65 33.03
C ASP A 247 -9.45 11.00 32.90
N HIS A 248 -9.74 11.44 31.67
CA HIS A 248 -10.42 12.69 31.35
C HIS A 248 -11.48 12.50 30.26
N ASP A 249 -12.50 13.36 30.27
CA ASP A 249 -13.51 13.41 29.23
C ASP A 249 -12.88 13.87 27.90
N ALA A 250 -13.12 13.11 26.84
CA ALA A 250 -12.69 13.46 25.48
C ALA A 250 -13.65 14.43 24.80
N LEU A 251 -14.91 14.44 25.23
CA LEU A 251 -15.88 15.48 24.97
C LEU A 251 -16.47 15.91 26.32
N ARG A 252 -16.25 17.17 26.69
CA ARG A 252 -16.88 17.80 27.87
C ARG A 252 -18.37 18.02 27.60
N ALA A 253 -19.15 18.47 28.60
CA ALA A 253 -20.59 18.69 28.40
C ALA A 253 -20.83 19.64 27.22
N VAL A 254 -21.62 19.17 26.26
CA VAL A 254 -22.03 19.94 25.08
C VAL A 254 -23.55 19.90 24.94
N ASP A 255 -24.13 21.07 24.77
CA ASP A 255 -25.50 21.28 24.31
C ASP A 255 -25.46 21.72 22.85
N LEU A 256 -26.24 21.05 21.99
CA LEU A 256 -26.24 21.31 20.54
C LEU A 256 -27.59 20.95 19.94
N ASP A 257 -28.17 21.84 19.15
CA ASP A 257 -29.31 21.53 18.26
C ASP A 257 -28.87 21.59 16.80
N VAL A 258 -29.20 20.56 16.01
CA VAL A 258 -28.99 20.53 14.55
C VAL A 258 -30.34 20.39 13.87
N ARG A 259 -30.71 21.37 13.05
CA ARG A 259 -31.99 21.43 12.34
C ARG A 259 -31.84 20.94 10.89
N THR A 260 -32.95 20.52 10.29
CA THR A 260 -32.99 20.13 8.88
C THR A 260 -32.59 21.29 7.98
N GLY A 261 -31.67 21.05 7.04
CA GLY A 261 -31.19 22.07 6.10
C GLY A 261 -30.27 23.14 6.71
N GLU A 262 -29.89 23.04 7.98
CA GLU A 262 -28.98 23.99 8.65
C GLU A 262 -27.51 23.65 8.36
N HIS A 263 -26.69 24.67 8.07
CA HIS A 263 -25.23 24.56 8.00
C HIS A 263 -24.60 25.07 9.31
N ILE A 264 -24.00 24.17 10.07
CA ILE A 264 -23.32 24.47 11.33
C ILE A 264 -21.82 24.25 11.18
N ALA A 265 -21.00 25.25 11.51
CA ALA A 265 -19.57 25.10 11.66
C ALA A 265 -19.21 24.70 13.11
N VAL A 266 -18.37 23.67 13.29
CA VAL A 266 -17.83 23.27 14.59
C VAL A 266 -16.34 23.54 14.62
N THR A 267 -15.92 24.32 15.61
CA THR A 267 -14.56 24.85 15.75
C THR A 267 -13.98 24.54 17.12
N GLY A 268 -12.66 24.64 17.28
CA GLY A 268 -12.00 24.50 18.58
C GLY A 268 -10.59 23.91 18.50
N ALA A 269 -9.83 23.99 19.59
CA ALA A 269 -8.45 23.49 19.66
C ALA A 269 -8.33 21.98 19.36
N ASN A 270 -7.14 21.52 19.00
CA ASN A 270 -6.87 20.09 18.94
C ASN A 270 -7.09 19.42 20.30
N GLY A 271 -7.86 18.34 20.32
CA GLY A 271 -8.26 17.66 21.56
C GLY A 271 -9.50 18.23 22.25
N SER A 272 -10.18 19.23 21.68
CA SER A 272 -11.43 19.78 22.26
C SER A 272 -12.65 18.85 22.17
N GLY A 273 -12.55 17.75 21.42
CA GLY A 273 -13.62 16.78 21.24
C GLY A 273 -14.37 16.84 19.90
N LYS A 274 -13.89 17.60 18.90
CA LYS A 274 -14.54 17.70 17.56
C LYS A 274 -14.85 16.34 16.91
N THR A 275 -13.83 15.48 16.78
CA THR A 275 -14.02 14.12 16.25
C THR A 275 -14.93 13.29 17.15
N THR A 276 -14.88 13.52 18.46
CA THR A 276 -15.76 12.84 19.42
C THR A 276 -17.24 13.22 19.21
N LEU A 277 -17.52 14.49 18.95
CA LEU A 277 -18.85 14.99 18.58
C LEU A 277 -19.34 14.38 17.26
N MET A 278 -18.48 14.32 16.24
CA MET A 278 -18.78 13.61 14.98
C MET A 278 -19.23 12.17 15.24
N LEU A 279 -18.52 11.44 16.11
CA LEU A 279 -18.87 10.05 16.42
C LEU A 279 -20.25 9.92 17.07
N ILE A 280 -20.63 10.84 17.96
CA ILE A 280 -21.94 10.84 18.62
C ILE A 280 -23.05 11.15 17.62
N LEU A 281 -22.85 12.14 16.75
CA LEU A 281 -23.78 12.45 15.66
C LEU A 281 -23.94 11.26 14.70
N ALA A 282 -22.84 10.53 14.44
CA ALA A 282 -22.81 9.29 13.66
C ALA A 282 -23.37 8.05 14.39
N GLY A 283 -23.82 8.18 15.64
CA GLY A 283 -24.56 7.15 16.36
C GLY A 283 -23.81 6.46 17.51
N ARG A 284 -22.64 6.96 17.90
CA ARG A 284 -21.95 6.49 19.11
C ARG A 284 -22.69 6.96 20.36
N GLU A 285 -22.96 6.03 21.28
CA GLU A 285 -23.59 6.37 22.55
C GLU A 285 -22.65 7.21 23.43
N PRO A 286 -23.15 8.28 24.07
CA PRO A 286 -22.38 9.08 25.01
C PRO A 286 -22.19 8.34 26.34
N THR A 287 -21.23 8.81 27.15
CA THR A 287 -21.02 8.30 28.52
C THR A 287 -22.07 8.87 29.48
N SER A 288 -22.50 10.11 29.27
CA SER A 288 -23.60 10.76 29.99
C SER A 288 -24.23 11.88 29.15
N GLY A 289 -25.36 12.41 29.61
CA GLY A 289 -26.22 13.31 28.83
C GLY A 289 -27.17 12.54 27.91
N THR A 290 -28.01 13.26 27.16
CA THR A 290 -29.02 12.66 26.28
C THR A 290 -28.86 13.13 24.84
N VAL A 291 -29.15 12.22 23.91
CA VAL A 291 -29.21 12.50 22.47
C VAL A 291 -30.61 12.20 21.99
N ASP A 292 -31.39 13.26 21.75
CA ASP A 292 -32.76 13.16 21.27
C ASP A 292 -32.81 13.33 19.74
N ARG A 293 -33.45 12.37 19.06
CA ARG A 293 -33.68 12.40 17.60
C ARG A 293 -34.88 11.52 17.24
N PRO A 294 -35.64 11.82 16.16
CA PRO A 294 -36.89 11.12 15.84
C PRO A 294 -36.76 9.65 15.39
N GLY A 295 -35.55 9.19 15.06
CA GLY A 295 -35.34 7.83 14.57
C GLY A 295 -33.88 7.43 14.51
N ALA A 296 -33.61 6.34 13.77
CA ALA A 296 -32.27 5.80 13.65
C ALA A 296 -31.34 6.74 12.87
N VAL A 297 -30.03 6.66 13.17
CA VAL A 297 -29.01 7.48 12.51
C VAL A 297 -28.83 7.11 11.03
N GLY A 298 -28.99 5.83 10.69
CA GLY A 298 -28.79 5.33 9.32
C GLY A 298 -27.41 5.68 8.77
N LEU A 299 -26.33 5.39 9.51
CA LEU A 299 -24.98 5.75 9.08
C LEU A 299 -24.63 5.09 7.73
N GLY A 300 -24.45 5.91 6.71
CA GLY A 300 -24.14 5.49 5.34
C GLY A 300 -25.32 4.85 4.59
N GLU A 301 -26.51 4.81 5.20
CA GLU A 301 -27.76 4.33 4.60
C GLU A 301 -28.48 5.44 3.84
N LEU A 302 -29.43 5.07 2.97
CA LEU A 302 -30.23 6.03 2.20
C LEU A 302 -31.07 6.92 3.14
N GLY A 303 -31.00 8.24 2.97
CA GLY A 303 -31.75 9.19 3.81
C GLY A 303 -31.16 9.39 5.21
N GLY A 304 -30.04 8.73 5.55
CA GLY A 304 -29.44 8.77 6.88
C GLY A 304 -28.31 9.78 7.02
N THR A 305 -27.37 9.46 7.92
CA THR A 305 -26.17 10.26 8.16
C THR A 305 -25.03 9.83 7.24
N ALA A 306 -24.43 10.75 6.50
CA ALA A 306 -23.19 10.54 5.78
C ALA A 306 -22.03 11.28 6.46
N VAL A 307 -20.84 10.69 6.45
CA VAL A 307 -19.62 11.29 7.00
C VAL A 307 -18.58 11.41 5.89
N ILE A 308 -17.95 12.57 5.77
CA ILE A 308 -16.76 12.81 4.94
C ILE A 308 -15.60 12.99 5.90
N MET A 309 -14.60 12.13 5.77
CA MET A 309 -13.43 12.08 6.64
C MET A 309 -12.33 13.03 6.15
N GLN A 310 -11.43 13.36 7.07
CA GLN A 310 -10.24 14.17 6.81
C GLN A 310 -9.32 13.62 5.71
N HIS A 311 -9.21 12.29 5.59
CA HIS A 311 -8.28 11.62 4.66
C HIS A 311 -9.05 10.90 3.54
N PRO A 312 -9.27 11.54 2.38
CA PRO A 312 -10.10 10.97 1.33
C PRO A 312 -9.48 9.72 0.68
N GLU A 313 -8.15 9.56 0.73
CA GLU A 313 -7.46 8.38 0.18
C GLU A 313 -7.85 7.09 0.88
N SER A 314 -8.21 7.18 2.17
CA SER A 314 -8.69 6.05 2.98
C SER A 314 -10.20 5.83 2.85
N GLN A 315 -10.97 6.87 2.51
CA GLN A 315 -12.43 6.79 2.37
C GLN A 315 -12.90 6.33 0.97
N VAL A 316 -12.10 6.58 -0.07
CA VAL A 316 -12.39 6.13 -1.46
C VAL A 316 -12.01 4.65 -1.62
N LEU A 317 -13.04 3.81 -1.74
CA LEU A 317 -12.98 2.34 -1.77
C LEU A 317 -12.96 1.79 -3.20
N GLY A 318 -13.68 2.43 -4.12
CA GLY A 318 -13.72 2.04 -5.53
C GLY A 318 -12.39 2.29 -6.23
N THR A 319 -12.06 1.42 -7.21
CA THR A 319 -10.89 1.61 -8.09
C THR A 319 -11.20 2.53 -9.28
N ARG A 320 -12.48 2.71 -9.63
CA ARG A 320 -12.96 3.70 -10.59
C ARG A 320 -13.87 4.72 -9.90
N VAL A 321 -13.87 5.94 -10.39
CA VAL A 321 -14.70 7.05 -9.86
C VAL A 321 -16.18 6.67 -9.80
N ALA A 322 -16.73 6.13 -10.89
CA ALA A 322 -18.14 5.72 -10.92
C ALA A 322 -18.46 4.57 -9.95
N ASP A 323 -17.54 3.61 -9.80
CA ASP A 323 -17.71 2.47 -8.88
C ASP A 323 -17.64 2.92 -7.41
N ASP A 324 -16.85 3.96 -7.09
CA ASP A 324 -16.78 4.53 -5.73
C ASP A 324 -18.08 5.25 -5.34
N VAL A 325 -18.72 5.98 -6.27
CA VAL A 325 -19.97 6.69 -6.03
C VAL A 325 -21.09 5.75 -5.58
N VAL A 326 -21.18 4.57 -6.23
CA VAL A 326 -22.21 3.58 -5.90
C VAL A 326 -21.81 2.62 -4.79
N TRP A 327 -20.56 2.68 -4.32
CA TRP A 327 -20.04 1.74 -3.34
C TRP A 327 -20.93 1.72 -2.11
N GLY A 328 -21.38 0.55 -1.64
CA GLY A 328 -22.18 0.42 -0.42
C GLY A 328 -23.68 0.73 -0.59
N LEU A 329 -24.13 1.22 -1.76
CA LEU A 329 -25.55 1.43 -2.01
C LEU A 329 -26.33 0.09 -2.03
N PRO A 330 -27.63 0.10 -1.70
CA PRO A 330 -28.46 -1.10 -1.78
C PRO A 330 -28.45 -1.72 -3.19
N PRO A 331 -28.38 -3.06 -3.33
CA PRO A 331 -28.40 -3.72 -4.63
C PRO A 331 -29.60 -3.31 -5.49
N GLY A 332 -29.37 -2.92 -6.74
CA GLY A 332 -30.43 -2.52 -7.68
C GLY A 332 -30.84 -1.05 -7.64
N LYS A 333 -30.40 -0.24 -6.66
CA LYS A 333 -30.60 1.22 -6.68
C LYS A 333 -29.92 1.82 -7.93
N SER A 334 -30.71 2.44 -8.79
CA SER A 334 -30.21 3.26 -9.89
C SER A 334 -29.77 4.61 -9.36
N THR A 335 -28.57 5.04 -9.73
CA THR A 335 -27.99 6.32 -9.32
C THR A 335 -27.56 7.07 -10.56
N ASN A 336 -27.94 8.35 -10.67
CA ASN A 336 -27.50 9.20 -11.77
C ASN A 336 -26.07 9.70 -11.50
N ILE A 337 -25.09 8.85 -11.80
CA ILE A 337 -23.66 9.12 -11.58
C ILE A 337 -23.19 10.37 -12.34
N PRO A 338 -23.54 10.58 -13.63
CA PRO A 338 -23.16 11.81 -14.34
C PRO A 338 -23.64 13.09 -13.66
N ARG A 339 -24.87 13.11 -13.12
CA ARG A 339 -25.39 14.26 -12.37
C ARG A 339 -24.57 14.52 -11.11
N LEU A 340 -24.36 13.50 -10.28
CA LEU A 340 -23.62 13.64 -9.02
C LEU A 340 -22.17 14.07 -9.26
N LEU A 341 -21.50 13.49 -10.25
CA LEU A 341 -20.16 13.90 -10.64
C LEU A 341 -20.15 15.31 -11.24
N GLY A 342 -21.17 15.70 -11.99
CA GLY A 342 -21.34 17.07 -12.48
C GLY A 342 -21.44 18.10 -11.36
N GLU A 343 -22.23 17.81 -10.31
CA GLU A 343 -22.40 18.70 -9.15
C GLU A 343 -21.10 18.99 -8.40
N VAL A 344 -20.15 18.06 -8.42
CA VAL A 344 -18.83 18.21 -7.78
C VAL A 344 -17.69 18.52 -8.77
N GLY A 345 -18.01 18.80 -10.04
CA GLY A 345 -17.03 19.16 -11.06
C GLY A 345 -16.12 18.01 -11.52
N LEU A 346 -16.61 16.76 -11.50
CA LEU A 346 -15.89 15.53 -11.90
C LEU A 346 -16.59 14.77 -13.05
N ALA A 347 -17.52 15.38 -13.79
CA ALA A 347 -18.33 14.71 -14.82
C ALA A 347 -17.52 13.88 -15.84
N ALA A 348 -16.38 14.41 -16.31
CA ALA A 348 -15.51 13.76 -17.29
C ALA A 348 -14.62 12.64 -16.72
N LEU A 349 -14.66 12.38 -15.41
CA LEU A 349 -13.72 11.50 -14.71
C LEU A 349 -14.34 10.17 -14.29
N ALA A 350 -15.59 9.87 -14.67
CA ALA A 350 -16.33 8.67 -14.24
C ALA A 350 -15.55 7.34 -14.44
N ASP A 351 -14.81 7.22 -15.54
CA ASP A 351 -14.04 6.03 -15.89
C ASP A 351 -12.59 6.04 -15.39
N ARG A 352 -12.16 7.15 -14.78
CA ARG A 352 -10.79 7.34 -14.33
C ARG A 352 -10.49 6.48 -13.10
N ASP A 353 -9.23 6.05 -12.99
CA ASP A 353 -8.71 5.36 -11.81
C ASP A 353 -8.64 6.33 -10.63
N THR A 354 -9.23 5.96 -9.49
CA THR A 354 -9.24 6.78 -8.28
C THR A 354 -7.83 7.01 -7.73
N GLY A 355 -6.89 6.09 -7.95
CA GLY A 355 -5.49 6.27 -7.58
C GLY A 355 -4.73 7.34 -8.39
N SER A 356 -5.34 7.86 -9.47
CA SER A 356 -4.75 8.91 -10.32
C SER A 356 -5.33 10.31 -10.10
N LEU A 357 -6.25 10.44 -9.14
CA LEU A 357 -6.88 11.71 -8.76
C LEU A 357 -5.98 12.47 -7.78
N SER A 358 -6.02 13.80 -7.87
CA SER A 358 -5.46 14.70 -6.86
C SER A 358 -6.24 14.63 -5.54
N GLY A 359 -5.64 15.05 -4.42
CA GLY A 359 -6.31 15.08 -3.11
C GLY A 359 -7.63 15.87 -3.13
N GLY A 360 -7.65 17.04 -3.80
CA GLY A 360 -8.88 17.82 -3.97
C GLY A 360 -9.95 17.15 -4.84
N GLU A 361 -9.55 16.40 -5.88
CA GLU A 361 -10.48 15.58 -6.66
C GLU A 361 -11.02 14.40 -5.85
N LEU A 362 -10.19 13.75 -5.03
CA LEU A 362 -10.60 12.68 -4.12
C LEU A 362 -11.60 13.19 -3.07
N GLN A 363 -11.40 14.39 -2.52
CA GLN A 363 -12.35 14.98 -1.58
C GLN A 363 -13.70 15.25 -2.23
N ARG A 364 -13.72 15.81 -3.45
CA ARG A 364 -14.95 16.04 -4.21
C ARG A 364 -15.64 14.73 -4.61
N LEU A 365 -14.89 13.68 -4.89
CA LEU A 365 -15.43 12.34 -5.09
C LEU A 365 -16.07 11.80 -3.80
N ALA A 366 -15.44 12.00 -2.64
CA ALA A 366 -16.01 11.61 -1.35
C ALA A 366 -17.35 12.31 -1.10
N VAL A 367 -17.47 13.60 -1.44
CA VAL A 367 -18.75 14.35 -1.43
C VAL A 367 -19.78 13.73 -2.37
N ALA A 368 -19.44 13.50 -3.66
CA ALA A 368 -20.38 12.91 -4.62
C ALA A 368 -20.92 11.56 -4.17
N ALA A 369 -20.03 10.73 -3.63
CA ALA A 369 -20.39 9.43 -3.11
C ALA A 369 -21.21 9.55 -1.81
N ALA A 370 -20.97 10.54 -0.94
CA ALA A 370 -21.85 10.83 0.19
C ALA A 370 -23.26 11.24 -0.28
N LEU A 371 -23.36 12.12 -1.29
CA LEU A 371 -24.62 12.57 -1.88
C LEU A 371 -25.40 11.47 -2.59
N ALA A 372 -24.74 10.43 -3.09
CA ALA A 372 -25.41 9.26 -3.67
C ALA A 372 -26.37 8.56 -2.70
N ARG A 373 -26.22 8.80 -1.40
CA ARG A 373 -27.08 8.28 -0.33
C ARG A 373 -28.26 9.19 0.01
N GLU A 374 -28.37 10.35 -0.63
CA GLU A 374 -29.42 11.33 -0.35
C GLU A 374 -29.49 11.66 1.17
N PRO A 375 -28.35 12.04 1.81
CA PRO A 375 -28.27 12.10 3.28
C PRO A 375 -29.13 13.23 3.86
N ALA A 376 -29.83 12.95 4.97
CA ALA A 376 -30.52 13.98 5.74
C ALA A 376 -29.54 14.76 6.64
N LEU A 377 -28.44 14.12 7.06
CA LEU A 377 -27.34 14.74 7.81
C LEU A 377 -26.01 14.42 7.12
N LEU A 378 -25.23 15.44 6.79
CA LEU A 378 -23.87 15.32 6.27
C LEU A 378 -22.89 15.90 7.29
N ILE A 379 -21.90 15.12 7.71
CA ILE A 379 -20.82 15.57 8.60
C ILE A 379 -19.53 15.64 7.79
N ALA A 380 -18.91 16.80 7.74
CA ALA A 380 -17.64 17.03 7.05
C ALA A 380 -16.53 17.30 8.07
N ASP A 381 -15.65 16.31 8.29
CA ASP A 381 -14.57 16.39 9.28
C ASP A 381 -13.25 16.87 8.64
N GLU A 382 -12.93 18.16 8.81
CA GLU A 382 -11.67 18.77 8.35
C GLU A 382 -11.35 18.52 6.86
N VAL A 383 -12.40 18.53 6.03
CA VAL A 383 -12.36 18.12 4.62
C VAL A 383 -11.47 18.98 3.72
N THR A 384 -11.06 20.16 4.19
CA THR A 384 -10.24 21.14 3.48
C THR A 384 -8.77 21.10 3.88
N SER A 385 -8.39 20.35 4.93
CA SER A 385 -7.07 20.40 5.56
C SER A 385 -5.89 19.87 4.72
N MET A 386 -6.16 19.27 3.55
CA MET A 386 -5.17 18.68 2.63
C MET A 386 -5.44 19.08 1.16
N VAL A 387 -6.14 20.18 0.94
CA VAL A 387 -6.53 20.66 -0.39
C VAL A 387 -5.90 22.02 -0.65
N ASP A 388 -5.38 22.23 -1.87
CA ASP A 388 -4.90 23.54 -2.26
C ASP A 388 -6.02 24.59 -2.28
N ARG A 389 -5.65 25.87 -2.28
CA ARG A 389 -6.62 26.98 -2.18
C ARG A 389 -7.74 26.90 -3.22
N GLN A 390 -7.39 26.66 -4.49
CA GLN A 390 -8.37 26.58 -5.57
C GLN A 390 -9.32 25.39 -5.39
N GLY A 391 -8.79 24.23 -4.98
CA GLY A 391 -9.59 23.06 -4.67
C GLY A 391 -10.50 23.26 -3.47
N ARG A 392 -10.03 23.99 -2.44
CA ARG A 392 -10.78 24.34 -1.24
C ARG A 392 -11.96 25.26 -1.55
N GLU A 393 -11.74 26.35 -2.29
CA GLU A 393 -12.81 27.27 -2.72
C GLU A 393 -13.91 26.52 -3.50
N LYS A 394 -13.52 25.64 -4.43
CA LYS A 394 -14.46 24.79 -5.18
C LYS A 394 -15.23 23.83 -4.27
N LEU A 395 -14.57 23.23 -3.27
CA LEU A 395 -15.20 22.31 -2.33
C LEU A 395 -16.21 23.03 -1.42
N LEU A 396 -15.84 24.19 -0.87
CA LEU A 396 -16.74 24.99 -0.04
C LEU A 396 -17.95 25.48 -0.81
N ALA A 397 -17.78 25.91 -2.07
CA ALA A 397 -18.90 26.28 -2.95
C ALA A 397 -19.86 25.10 -3.21
N VAL A 398 -19.33 23.88 -3.32
CA VAL A 398 -20.16 22.67 -3.40
C VAL A 398 -20.93 22.49 -2.10
N LEU A 399 -20.24 22.46 -0.94
CA LEU A 399 -20.81 22.19 0.38
C LEU A 399 -21.89 23.19 0.79
N SER A 400 -21.63 24.49 0.63
CA SER A 400 -22.59 25.56 0.97
C SER A 400 -23.86 25.48 0.13
N GLY A 401 -23.75 25.07 -1.14
CA GLY A 401 -24.91 24.87 -2.00
C GLY A 401 -25.70 23.58 -1.71
N LEU A 402 -25.22 22.67 -0.84
CA LEU A 402 -25.92 21.40 -0.56
C LEU A 402 -27.14 21.58 0.33
N THR A 403 -27.04 22.43 1.35
CA THR A 403 -28.15 22.68 2.28
C THR A 403 -29.40 23.20 1.56
N GLN A 404 -29.21 24.06 0.56
CA GLN A 404 -30.28 24.59 -0.28
C GLN A 404 -30.81 23.57 -1.30
N ARG A 405 -29.93 22.80 -1.97
CA ARG A 405 -30.31 21.91 -3.08
C ARG A 405 -30.88 20.56 -2.63
N HIS A 406 -30.46 20.06 -1.47
CA HIS A 406 -30.78 18.70 -1.02
C HIS A 406 -31.53 18.66 0.32
N GLN A 407 -31.83 19.82 0.94
CA GLN A 407 -32.41 19.91 2.29
C GLN A 407 -31.61 19.13 3.37
N THR A 408 -30.33 18.88 3.11
CA THR A 408 -29.41 18.18 4.01
C THR A 408 -28.93 19.12 5.10
N ALA A 409 -28.99 18.69 6.37
CA ALA A 409 -28.28 19.36 7.44
C ALA A 409 -26.77 19.12 7.30
N LEU A 410 -25.94 20.15 7.40
CA LEU A 410 -24.48 20.05 7.25
C LEU A 410 -23.78 20.45 8.55
N VAL A 411 -23.04 19.52 9.14
CA VAL A 411 -22.12 19.80 10.26
C VAL A 411 -20.69 19.81 9.71
N HIS A 412 -20.11 21.00 9.59
CA HIS A 412 -18.79 21.22 9.04
C HIS A 412 -17.77 21.49 10.16
N ILE A 413 -16.83 20.57 10.36
CA ILE A 413 -15.77 20.71 11.35
C ILE A 413 -14.56 21.35 10.66
N THR A 414 -14.13 22.52 11.14
CA THR A 414 -13.02 23.29 10.54
C THR A 414 -12.15 23.99 11.58
N HIS A 415 -10.92 24.32 11.17
CA HIS A 415 -9.97 25.18 11.91
C HIS A 415 -9.76 26.55 11.24
N TYR A 416 -10.43 26.83 10.13
CA TYR A 416 -10.25 28.05 9.33
C TYR A 416 -11.43 29.01 9.51
N ASN A 417 -11.13 30.30 9.69
CA ASN A 417 -12.16 31.34 9.80
C ASN A 417 -12.99 31.47 8.53
N ASP A 418 -12.32 31.53 7.38
CA ASP A 418 -12.95 31.69 6.06
C ASP A 418 -13.90 30.54 5.72
N GLU A 419 -13.73 29.39 6.37
CA GLU A 419 -14.61 28.23 6.21
C GLU A 419 -15.83 28.28 7.13
N ALA A 420 -15.65 28.76 8.36
CA ALA A 420 -16.73 28.91 9.33
C ALA A 420 -17.74 30.00 8.91
N GLU A 421 -17.29 31.02 8.17
CA GLU A 421 -18.13 32.10 7.64
C GLU A 421 -19.19 31.63 6.62
N TYR A 422 -19.01 30.47 5.98
CA TYR A 422 -20.02 29.88 5.08
C TYR A 422 -21.19 29.21 5.84
N ALA A 423 -21.09 29.05 7.16
CA ALA A 423 -22.12 28.42 7.98
C ALA A 423 -23.17 29.41 8.45
N ASP A 424 -24.40 28.93 8.61
CA ASP A 424 -25.50 29.71 9.21
C ASP A 424 -25.20 30.05 10.67
N ARG A 425 -24.46 29.14 11.35
CA ARG A 425 -24.05 29.29 12.75
C ARG A 425 -22.72 28.57 13.01
N ALA A 426 -21.86 29.16 13.84
CA ALA A 426 -20.61 28.56 14.28
C ALA A 426 -20.65 28.23 15.79
N ILE A 427 -20.12 27.08 16.16
CA ILE A 427 -20.09 26.55 17.54
C ILE A 427 -18.64 26.24 17.89
N LYS A 428 -18.22 26.66 19.09
CA LYS A 428 -16.86 26.51 19.58
C LYS A 428 -16.79 25.49 20.71
N LEU A 429 -15.99 24.44 20.53
CA LEU A 429 -15.74 23.40 21.54
C LEU A 429 -14.45 23.71 22.31
N GLY A 430 -14.51 23.73 23.66
CA GLY A 430 -13.37 23.94 24.54
C GLY A 430 -13.68 24.91 25.70
N ASP A 431 -12.69 25.22 26.54
CA ASP A 431 -12.82 26.25 27.58
C ASP A 431 -12.86 27.66 26.95
N ALA A 432 -13.78 28.50 27.40
CA ALA A 432 -13.87 29.90 26.99
C ALA A 432 -12.63 30.74 27.36
N SER A 433 -11.78 30.25 28.27
CA SER A 433 -10.56 30.92 28.73
C SER A 433 -9.32 30.65 27.86
N VAL A 434 -9.36 29.66 26.95
CA VAL A 434 -8.24 29.39 26.05
C VAL A 434 -8.47 30.18 24.77
N ASP A 435 -7.66 31.22 24.58
CA ASP A 435 -7.70 32.01 23.35
C ASP A 435 -7.40 31.09 22.16
N THR A 436 -8.43 30.87 21.37
CA THR A 436 -8.47 29.89 20.28
C THR A 436 -8.94 30.62 19.06
N ASP A 437 -8.08 31.49 18.57
CA ASP A 437 -8.19 32.04 17.23
C ASP A 437 -8.23 30.88 16.24
N LEU A 438 -9.12 30.97 15.26
CA LEU A 438 -9.05 30.13 14.08
C LEU A 438 -7.93 30.63 13.17
N VAL A 439 -7.43 29.73 12.31
CA VAL A 439 -6.37 30.05 11.36
C VAL A 439 -6.93 31.02 10.31
N GLN A 440 -6.21 32.10 10.03
CA GLN A 440 -6.51 33.02 8.93
C GLN A 440 -5.79 32.58 7.67
N SER A 441 -6.52 32.38 6.59
CA SER A 441 -5.94 32.10 5.28
C SER A 441 -5.20 33.32 4.72
N ALA A 442 -3.92 33.18 4.35
CA ALA A 442 -3.12 34.24 3.74
C ALA A 442 -3.11 34.17 2.20
N THR A 443 -2.91 35.31 1.53
CA THR A 443 -2.68 35.36 0.08
C THR A 443 -1.33 34.74 -0.30
N ALA A 444 -1.26 34.17 -1.50
CA ALA A 444 -0.01 33.60 -2.00
C ALA A 444 1.06 34.70 -2.10
N PRO A 445 2.23 34.52 -1.45
CA PRO A 445 3.32 35.48 -1.57
C PRO A 445 3.83 35.54 -3.01
N ALA A 446 4.19 36.73 -3.47
CA ALA A 446 4.89 36.87 -4.73
C ALA A 446 6.28 36.21 -4.63
N PRO A 447 6.78 35.58 -5.71
CA PRO A 447 8.14 35.06 -5.73
C PRO A 447 9.13 36.19 -5.44
N THR A 448 10.05 35.95 -4.50
CA THR A 448 11.04 36.96 -4.13
C THR A 448 12.15 37.00 -5.18
N VAL A 449 12.41 38.16 -5.79
CA VAL A 449 13.68 38.40 -6.52
C VAL A 449 14.73 38.69 -5.46
N THR A 450 15.66 37.78 -5.25
CA THR A 450 16.95 38.14 -4.64
C THR A 450 18.08 37.66 -5.53
N THR A 451 18.82 38.64 -6.05
CA THR A 451 20.21 38.48 -6.48
C THR A 451 20.99 37.78 -5.38
N ASP A 452 21.80 36.78 -5.75
CA ASP A 452 22.78 36.10 -4.89
C ASP A 452 23.69 37.12 -4.20
N LEU A 453 23.28 37.62 -3.03
CA LEU A 453 24.06 38.54 -2.19
C LEU A 453 24.66 37.82 -0.97
N ALA A 454 24.54 36.50 -0.87
CA ALA A 454 25.21 35.71 0.16
C ALA A 454 26.61 35.31 -0.33
N SER A 455 27.65 35.94 0.22
CA SER A 455 29.08 35.68 -0.07
C SER A 455 29.61 34.30 0.41
N GLY A 456 28.74 33.32 0.66
CA GLY A 456 29.09 32.02 1.26
C GLY A 456 28.84 30.84 0.30
N ALA A 457 29.58 29.75 0.49
CA ALA A 457 29.31 28.52 -0.26
C ALA A 457 27.90 27.98 0.07
N PRO A 458 27.12 27.53 -0.92
CA PRO A 458 25.79 27.00 -0.69
C PRO A 458 25.86 25.70 0.12
N VAL A 459 24.98 25.56 1.11
CA VAL A 459 24.83 24.31 1.86
C VAL A 459 24.13 23.26 1.00
N LEU A 460 23.09 23.66 0.28
CA LEU A 460 22.34 22.81 -0.63
C LEU A 460 22.20 23.49 -1.99
N GLU A 461 22.55 22.77 -3.05
CA GLU A 461 22.56 23.30 -4.42
C GLU A 461 21.84 22.33 -5.36
N LEU A 462 20.94 22.87 -6.19
CA LEU A 462 20.26 22.13 -7.25
C LEU A 462 20.71 22.71 -8.59
N VAL A 463 21.22 21.84 -9.46
CA VAL A 463 21.77 22.21 -10.78
C VAL A 463 21.03 21.43 -11.86
N HIS A 464 20.20 22.10 -12.62
CA HIS A 464 19.42 21.57 -13.76
C HIS A 464 18.64 20.28 -13.44
N VAL A 465 18.03 20.25 -12.24
CA VAL A 465 17.37 19.06 -11.71
C VAL A 465 16.10 18.76 -12.49
N GLY A 466 16.09 17.63 -13.19
CA GLY A 466 14.90 17.05 -13.81
C GLY A 466 14.58 15.69 -13.24
N HIS A 467 13.30 15.33 -13.12
CA HIS A 467 12.88 14.02 -12.63
C HIS A 467 11.61 13.53 -13.34
N GLU A 468 11.62 12.27 -13.73
CA GLU A 468 10.49 11.59 -14.38
C GLU A 468 10.26 10.23 -13.71
N TYR A 469 9.05 10.02 -13.20
CA TYR A 469 8.61 8.71 -12.72
C TYR A 469 8.21 7.84 -13.88
N ALA A 470 8.40 6.52 -13.74
CA ALA A 470 8.05 5.54 -14.77
C ALA A 470 8.65 5.84 -16.16
N SER A 471 9.82 6.48 -16.19
CA SER A 471 10.52 6.86 -17.42
C SER A 471 10.70 5.69 -18.39
N GLY A 472 10.42 5.94 -19.66
CA GLY A 472 10.48 4.94 -20.73
C GLY A 472 9.29 3.97 -20.77
N THR A 473 8.22 4.22 -20.00
CA THR A 473 6.96 3.47 -20.03
C THR A 473 5.79 4.37 -20.47
N PRO A 474 4.63 3.83 -20.89
CA PRO A 474 3.45 4.64 -21.22
C PRO A 474 2.86 5.41 -20.03
N TRP A 475 3.29 5.07 -18.81
CA TRP A 475 2.84 5.71 -17.57
C TRP A 475 3.84 6.75 -17.08
N ALA A 476 4.81 7.15 -17.92
CA ALA A 476 5.80 8.13 -17.57
C ALA A 476 5.15 9.46 -17.16
N GLN A 477 5.60 10.02 -16.04
CA GLN A 477 5.11 11.30 -15.53
C GLN A 477 6.30 12.16 -15.14
N THR A 478 6.49 13.24 -15.88
CA THR A 478 7.50 14.25 -15.54
C THR A 478 7.06 15.00 -14.29
N ALA A 479 7.89 14.96 -13.25
CA ALA A 479 7.64 15.64 -11.98
C ALA A 479 8.42 16.95 -11.86
N LEU A 480 9.65 17.00 -12.40
CA LEU A 480 10.51 18.19 -12.35
C LEU A 480 11.20 18.40 -13.71
N ARG A 481 11.33 19.67 -14.10
CA ARG A 481 11.90 20.14 -15.36
C ARG A 481 12.88 21.27 -15.05
N ASP A 482 14.16 20.95 -15.16
CA ASP A 482 15.24 21.94 -15.12
C ASP A 482 15.19 22.91 -13.93
N VAL A 483 15.11 22.36 -12.71
CA VAL A 483 15.05 23.14 -11.48
C VAL A 483 16.46 23.47 -10.99
N SER A 484 16.77 24.77 -10.87
CA SER A 484 18.06 25.26 -10.39
C SER A 484 17.88 26.34 -9.33
N PHE A 485 18.49 26.16 -8.16
CA PHE A 485 18.57 27.17 -7.09
C PHE A 485 19.57 26.74 -6.00
N ALA A 486 20.03 27.70 -5.21
CA ALA A 486 20.94 27.50 -4.09
C ALA A 486 20.34 27.94 -2.74
N VAL A 487 20.67 27.20 -1.69
CA VAL A 487 20.28 27.46 -0.29
C VAL A 487 21.53 27.56 0.57
N HIS A 488 21.65 28.67 1.28
CA HIS A 488 22.79 28.98 2.15
C HIS A 488 22.50 28.62 3.61
N GLN A 489 23.54 28.55 4.44
CA GLN A 489 23.39 28.21 5.85
C GLN A 489 22.54 29.27 6.56
N GLY A 490 21.54 28.83 7.32
CA GLY A 490 20.62 29.72 8.02
C GLY A 490 19.56 30.35 7.12
N ASP A 491 19.44 29.93 5.85
CA ASP A 491 18.34 30.36 4.99
C ASP A 491 17.00 29.84 5.49
N GLY A 492 15.96 30.65 5.23
CA GLY A 492 14.56 30.27 5.36
C GLY A 492 13.91 30.36 3.99
N LEU A 493 13.54 29.21 3.42
CA LEU A 493 13.03 29.10 2.05
C LEU A 493 11.64 28.48 2.04
N LEU A 494 10.66 29.20 1.50
CA LEU A 494 9.32 28.70 1.21
C LEU A 494 9.25 28.23 -0.25
N ILE A 495 8.81 27.00 -0.47
CA ILE A 495 8.49 26.46 -1.80
C ILE A 495 7.00 26.17 -1.86
N HIS A 496 6.29 26.84 -2.76
CA HIS A 496 4.85 26.65 -2.93
C HIS A 496 4.46 26.36 -4.38
N GLY A 497 3.23 25.90 -4.57
CA GLY A 497 2.69 25.53 -5.89
C GLY A 497 1.49 24.60 -5.75
N GLY A 498 0.70 24.45 -6.83
CA GLY A 498 -0.48 23.58 -6.85
C GLY A 498 -0.16 22.10 -6.57
N ASN A 499 -1.19 21.30 -6.27
CA ASN A 499 -1.01 19.85 -6.14
C ASN A 499 -0.46 19.24 -7.44
N GLY A 500 0.50 18.31 -7.34
CA GLY A 500 1.13 17.68 -8.51
C GLY A 500 2.25 18.49 -9.20
N SER A 501 2.60 19.69 -8.70
CA SER A 501 3.69 20.53 -9.25
C SER A 501 5.11 19.96 -9.07
N GLY A 502 5.30 18.91 -8.27
CA GLY A 502 6.60 18.25 -8.03
C GLY A 502 7.25 18.55 -6.67
N LYS A 503 6.58 19.27 -5.76
CA LYS A 503 7.16 19.71 -4.47
C LYS A 503 7.71 18.57 -3.61
N SER A 504 6.93 17.52 -3.37
CA SER A 504 7.39 16.37 -2.57
C SER A 504 8.54 15.61 -3.26
N THR A 505 8.53 15.52 -4.60
CA THR A 505 9.65 14.96 -5.37
C THR A 505 10.93 15.78 -5.16
N LEU A 506 10.81 17.11 -5.16
CA LEU A 506 11.91 18.03 -4.89
C LEU A 506 12.46 17.82 -3.47
N ALA A 507 11.60 17.74 -2.45
CA ALA A 507 12.03 17.42 -1.07
C ALA A 507 12.80 16.09 -0.99
N TRP A 508 12.34 15.05 -1.69
CA TRP A 508 12.99 13.75 -1.67
C TRP A 508 14.36 13.77 -2.34
N ILE A 509 14.54 14.58 -3.40
CA ILE A 509 15.83 14.79 -4.05
C ILE A 509 16.78 15.57 -3.14
N MET A 510 16.29 16.65 -2.52
CA MET A 510 17.07 17.46 -1.56
C MET A 510 17.52 16.64 -0.34
N ALA A 511 16.69 15.69 0.13
CA ALA A 511 17.05 14.78 1.22
C ALA A 511 17.92 13.57 0.79
N GLY A 512 18.24 13.43 -0.49
CA GLY A 512 19.02 12.31 -1.03
C GLY A 512 18.27 10.98 -1.11
N LEU A 513 16.96 10.97 -0.87
CA LEU A 513 16.13 9.76 -0.93
C LEU A 513 15.89 9.27 -2.37
N THR A 514 15.91 10.20 -3.32
CA THR A 514 15.73 9.92 -4.74
C THR A 514 16.80 10.63 -5.56
N ALA A 515 17.44 9.92 -6.48
CA ALA A 515 18.37 10.53 -7.42
C ALA A 515 17.60 11.26 -8.55
N PRO A 516 18.00 12.49 -8.92
CA PRO A 516 17.40 13.17 -10.06
C PRO A 516 17.61 12.36 -11.37
N ALA A 517 16.74 12.57 -12.36
CA ALA A 517 16.87 11.96 -13.68
C ALA A 517 17.94 12.66 -14.53
N THR A 518 17.99 13.98 -14.43
CA THR A 518 18.98 14.87 -15.05
C THR A 518 19.45 15.89 -14.01
N GLY A 519 20.65 16.45 -14.22
CA GLY A 519 21.23 17.41 -13.28
C GLY A 519 21.79 16.75 -12.00
N ALA A 520 22.03 17.56 -10.99
CA ALA A 520 22.58 17.13 -9.71
C ALA A 520 21.96 17.91 -8.54
N CYS A 521 21.89 17.26 -7.38
CA CYS A 521 21.56 17.90 -6.11
C CYS A 521 22.71 17.64 -5.13
N LEU A 522 23.33 18.70 -4.65
CA LEU A 522 24.57 18.67 -3.88
C LEU A 522 24.33 19.21 -2.47
N LEU A 523 24.91 18.55 -1.47
CA LEU A 523 25.01 19.00 -0.08
C LEU A 523 26.50 19.17 0.26
N ASP A 524 26.92 20.38 0.61
CA ASP A 524 28.33 20.77 0.78
C ASP A 524 29.20 20.30 -0.42
N GLY A 525 28.73 20.54 -1.65
CA GLY A 525 29.42 20.18 -2.90
C GLY A 525 29.42 18.69 -3.29
N ARG A 526 28.82 17.80 -2.48
CA ARG A 526 28.75 16.35 -2.75
C ARG A 526 27.30 15.88 -2.98
N PRO A 527 27.04 14.87 -3.83
CA PRO A 527 25.68 14.41 -4.09
C PRO A 527 24.89 14.06 -2.81
N THR A 528 23.65 14.53 -2.71
CA THR A 528 22.78 14.27 -1.54
C THR A 528 22.51 12.77 -1.34
N VAL A 529 22.45 12.00 -2.43
CA VAL A 529 22.22 10.55 -2.43
C VAL A 529 23.32 9.74 -1.73
N ASP A 530 24.52 10.31 -1.60
CA ASP A 530 25.65 9.70 -0.89
C ASP A 530 25.65 10.07 0.60
N GLN A 531 24.79 11.01 1.01
CA GLN A 531 24.75 11.61 2.34
C GLN A 531 23.36 11.50 3.00
N VAL A 532 22.63 10.42 2.70
CA VAL A 532 21.26 10.21 3.21
C VAL A 532 21.21 10.26 4.73
N GLY A 533 20.34 11.12 5.25
CA GLY A 533 20.17 11.35 6.69
C GLY A 533 20.96 12.56 7.22
N ALA A 534 21.80 13.22 6.42
CA ALA A 534 22.42 14.51 6.78
C ALA A 534 21.40 15.67 6.72
N VAL A 535 20.48 15.63 5.75
CA VAL A 535 19.31 16.51 5.68
C VAL A 535 18.16 15.85 6.42
N ALA A 536 17.60 16.55 7.42
CA ALA A 536 16.38 16.11 8.09
C ALA A 536 15.18 16.47 7.21
N LEU A 537 14.24 15.54 7.06
CA LEU A 537 13.03 15.74 6.26
C LEU A 537 11.82 15.23 7.04
N GLN A 538 10.84 16.12 7.24
CA GLN A 538 9.49 15.78 7.67
C GLN A 538 8.63 15.54 6.43
N PHE A 539 7.96 14.39 6.37
CA PHE A 539 7.03 14.06 5.28
C PHE A 539 5.63 14.60 5.57
N GLN A 540 4.87 14.92 4.51
CA GLN A 540 3.46 15.31 4.58
C GLN A 540 2.65 14.32 5.45
N ALA A 541 2.79 13.01 5.17
CA ALA A 541 2.24 11.93 5.96
C ALA A 541 3.13 11.61 7.17
N ALA A 542 3.22 12.55 8.13
CA ALA A 542 4.03 12.41 9.35
C ALA A 542 3.78 11.08 10.10
N ARG A 543 2.54 10.56 10.02
CA ARG A 543 2.15 9.25 10.58
C ARG A 543 3.03 8.08 10.10
N LEU A 544 3.54 8.13 8.86
CA LEU A 544 4.37 7.06 8.27
C LEU A 544 5.83 7.14 8.71
N GLN A 545 6.26 8.26 9.30
CA GLN A 545 7.59 8.41 9.89
C GLN A 545 7.67 7.85 11.31
N LEU A 546 6.52 7.62 11.96
CA LEU A 546 6.41 7.06 13.30
C LEU A 546 6.43 5.53 13.24
N MET A 547 7.55 4.91 13.64
CA MET A 547 7.83 3.49 13.47
C MET A 547 7.84 2.69 14.78
N ARG A 548 7.82 3.38 15.92
CA ARG A 548 7.73 2.76 17.26
C ARG A 548 6.31 2.80 17.78
N SER A 549 6.00 2.00 18.79
CA SER A 549 4.64 1.91 19.35
C SER A 549 4.32 3.02 20.37
N ARG A 550 5.35 3.66 20.93
CA ARG A 550 5.24 4.71 21.96
C ARG A 550 6.09 5.93 21.63
N VAL A 551 5.71 7.07 22.17
CA VAL A 551 6.36 8.37 21.94
C VAL A 551 7.83 8.39 22.40
N ASP A 552 8.12 7.90 23.60
CA ASP A 552 9.46 7.81 24.17
C ASP A 552 10.43 7.03 23.27
N LEU A 553 9.99 5.84 22.84
CA LEU A 553 10.73 4.97 21.94
C LEU A 553 10.95 5.64 20.59
N GLU A 554 9.94 6.36 20.10
CA GLU A 554 9.96 7.01 18.81
C GLU A 554 10.95 8.16 18.74
N VAL A 555 10.82 9.14 19.65
CA VAL A 555 11.71 10.30 19.75
C VAL A 555 13.16 9.83 19.92
N ALA A 556 13.40 8.91 20.85
CA ALA A 556 14.73 8.35 21.10
C ALA A 556 15.30 7.62 19.87
N SER A 557 14.46 6.85 19.16
CA SER A 557 14.86 6.11 17.96
C SER A 557 15.09 7.02 16.76
N ALA A 558 14.37 8.13 16.62
CA ALA A 558 14.55 9.11 15.56
C ALA A 558 15.81 9.95 15.80
N ALA A 559 16.02 10.38 17.03
CA ALA A 559 17.13 11.22 17.45
C ALA A 559 18.45 10.45 17.63
N GLY A 560 18.39 9.13 17.80
CA GLY A 560 19.58 8.28 17.93
C GLY A 560 20.09 8.10 19.37
N PHE A 561 19.32 8.47 20.41
CA PHE A 561 19.67 8.31 21.83
C PHE A 561 18.82 7.25 22.57
N SER A 562 19.24 6.83 23.77
CA SER A 562 18.56 5.73 24.50
C SER A 562 17.19 6.17 25.00
N SER A 563 16.16 5.35 24.85
CA SER A 563 14.82 5.67 25.41
C SER A 563 14.79 5.68 26.95
N ALA A 564 15.84 5.15 27.59
CA ALA A 564 16.03 5.27 29.05
C ALA A 564 16.45 6.69 29.47
N ASP A 565 16.91 7.53 28.54
CA ASP A 565 17.25 8.92 28.79
C ASP A 565 15.99 9.79 28.82
N HIS A 566 15.23 9.65 29.91
CA HIS A 566 13.95 10.33 30.09
C HIS A 566 14.09 11.85 30.06
N ALA A 567 15.21 12.40 30.55
CA ALA A 567 15.45 13.84 30.52
C ALA A 567 15.52 14.37 29.08
N ARG A 568 16.25 13.68 28.19
CA ARG A 568 16.31 14.06 26.77
C ARG A 568 14.99 13.87 26.04
N VAL A 569 14.23 12.81 26.33
CA VAL A 569 12.88 12.63 25.77
C VAL A 569 11.99 13.80 26.16
N THR A 570 11.94 14.12 27.46
CA THR A 570 11.13 15.23 27.98
C THR A 570 11.54 16.56 27.38
N ALA A 571 12.84 16.86 27.31
CA ALA A 571 13.33 18.09 26.67
C ALA A 571 12.96 18.17 25.19
N SER A 572 13.01 17.05 24.46
CA SER A 572 12.64 16.99 23.03
C SER A 572 11.13 17.22 22.82
N LEU A 573 10.28 16.70 23.71
CA LEU A 573 8.83 16.92 23.67
C LEU A 573 8.47 18.36 24.04
N ALA A 574 9.09 18.89 25.10
CA ALA A 574 8.88 20.27 25.54
C ALA A 574 9.31 21.27 24.45
N ALA A 575 10.40 20.98 23.72
CA ALA A 575 10.88 21.84 22.63
C ALA A 575 9.84 22.05 21.52
N VAL A 576 8.88 21.14 21.34
CA VAL A 576 7.79 21.27 20.34
C VAL A 576 6.43 21.56 20.99
N GLY A 577 6.41 21.98 22.25
CA GLY A 577 5.18 22.29 22.99
C GLY A 577 4.30 21.07 23.28
N LEU A 578 4.90 19.89 23.46
CA LEU A 578 4.20 18.66 23.89
C LEU A 578 4.46 18.38 25.37
N ASP A 579 3.42 17.95 26.08
CA ASP A 579 3.48 17.52 27.47
C ASP A 579 4.36 16.26 27.64
N ALA A 580 5.23 16.26 28.65
CA ALA A 580 6.10 15.15 29.00
C ALA A 580 5.35 13.85 29.33
N GLY A 581 4.12 13.94 29.86
CA GLY A 581 3.20 12.84 30.13
C GLY A 581 2.84 12.04 28.87
N LEU A 582 2.97 12.63 27.68
CA LEU A 582 2.77 11.92 26.42
C LEU A 582 3.87 10.90 26.13
N ALA A 583 5.03 10.95 26.79
CA ALA A 583 6.16 10.07 26.50
C ALA A 583 5.81 8.58 26.55
N LYS A 584 4.97 8.15 27.50
CA LYS A 584 4.53 6.74 27.61
C LYS A 584 3.29 6.42 26.78
N ARG A 585 2.65 7.43 26.18
CA ARG A 585 1.44 7.27 25.37
C ARG A 585 1.76 6.56 24.05
N ARG A 586 0.78 5.83 23.55
CA ARG A 586 0.93 5.09 22.29
C ARG A 586 0.66 6.00 21.11
N ILE A 587 1.36 5.76 20.00
CA ILE A 587 1.32 6.66 18.84
C ILE A 587 -0.07 6.72 18.20
N ASP A 588 -0.80 5.60 18.18
CA ASP A 588 -2.18 5.51 17.68
C ASP A 588 -3.21 6.28 18.52
N GLN A 589 -2.84 6.71 19.73
CA GLN A 589 -3.70 7.50 20.61
C GLN A 589 -3.44 9.01 20.50
N LEU A 590 -2.53 9.43 19.63
CA LEU A 590 -2.19 10.83 19.40
C LEU A 590 -3.09 11.44 18.31
N SER A 591 -3.39 12.73 18.41
CA SER A 591 -3.97 13.49 17.30
C SER A 591 -2.98 13.64 16.15
N GLY A 592 -3.45 13.95 14.94
CA GLY A 592 -2.58 14.19 13.78
C GLY A 592 -1.53 15.27 14.05
N GLY A 593 -1.94 16.38 14.68
CA GLY A 593 -1.04 17.44 15.12
C GLY A 593 -0.01 17.00 16.16
N GLN A 594 -0.39 16.17 17.13
CA GLN A 594 0.55 15.59 18.10
C GLN A 594 1.55 14.65 17.42
N MET A 595 1.09 13.78 16.52
CA MET A 595 1.95 12.89 15.72
C MET A 595 3.01 13.69 14.95
N ARG A 596 2.60 14.79 14.30
CA ARG A 596 3.51 15.65 13.55
C ARG A 596 4.57 16.31 14.43
N ARG A 597 4.18 16.80 15.60
CA ARG A 597 5.11 17.38 16.59
C ARG A 597 6.06 16.35 17.19
N VAL A 598 5.62 15.11 17.41
CA VAL A 598 6.51 14.01 17.84
C VAL A 598 7.59 13.70 16.79
N VAL A 599 7.23 13.72 15.49
CA VAL A 599 8.23 13.60 14.42
C VAL A 599 9.25 14.74 14.50
N LEU A 600 8.78 15.98 14.63
CA LEU A 600 9.65 17.17 14.74
C LEU A 600 10.56 17.11 15.97
N ALA A 601 10.04 16.68 17.12
CA ALA A 601 10.84 16.48 18.33
C ALA A 601 12.03 15.54 18.07
N GLY A 602 11.77 14.42 17.39
CA GLY A 602 12.80 13.46 17.00
C GLY A 602 13.81 14.00 15.99
N LEU A 603 13.37 14.83 15.02
CA LEU A 603 14.24 15.44 14.02
C LEU A 603 15.12 16.55 14.62
N LEU A 604 14.54 17.47 15.39
CA LEU A 604 15.23 18.61 16.02
C LEU A 604 16.21 18.16 17.10
N ALA A 605 15.89 17.09 17.84
CA ALA A 605 16.81 16.51 18.83
C ALA A 605 18.13 15.98 18.23
N ARG A 606 18.23 15.88 16.89
CA ARG A 606 19.47 15.55 16.18
C ARG A 606 20.36 16.76 15.90
N SER A 607 19.88 17.98 16.13
CA SER A 607 20.54 19.23 15.72
C SER A 607 20.95 19.22 14.24
N PRO A 608 20.00 19.04 13.30
CA PRO A 608 20.32 18.99 11.87
C PRO A 608 20.82 20.36 11.36
N ARG A 609 21.70 20.37 10.35
CA ARG A 609 22.10 21.62 9.66
C ARG A 609 21.05 22.12 8.68
N VAL A 610 20.34 21.19 8.04
CA VAL A 610 19.25 21.46 7.09
C VAL A 610 18.02 20.66 7.49
N LEU A 611 16.89 21.35 7.62
CA LEU A 611 15.57 20.79 7.92
C LEU A 611 14.58 21.15 6.82
N ILE A 612 14.06 20.13 6.13
CA ILE A 612 13.00 20.27 5.14
C ILE A 612 11.68 19.84 5.79
N LEU A 613 10.65 20.65 5.62
CA LEU A 613 9.33 20.46 6.21
C LEU A 613 8.28 20.42 5.09
N ASP A 614 7.69 19.25 4.84
CA ASP A 614 6.61 19.07 3.86
C ASP A 614 5.25 19.18 4.55
N GLU A 615 4.55 20.29 4.32
CA GLU A 615 3.27 20.68 4.91
C GLU A 615 3.27 20.65 6.45
N PRO A 616 4.17 21.39 7.15
CA PRO A 616 4.30 21.28 8.61
C PRO A 616 3.08 21.79 9.38
N LEU A 617 2.34 22.77 8.83
CA LEU A 617 1.27 23.47 9.55
C LEU A 617 -0.13 22.84 9.37
N ALA A 618 -0.32 21.93 8.41
CA ALA A 618 -1.62 21.37 8.07
C ALA A 618 -2.31 20.63 9.24
N GLY A 619 -3.56 20.95 9.57
CA GLY A 619 -4.30 20.30 10.67
C GLY A 619 -3.79 20.62 12.08
N LEU A 620 -2.92 21.64 12.22
CA LEU A 620 -2.62 22.25 13.52
C LEU A 620 -3.61 23.37 13.81
N ASP A 621 -4.03 23.49 15.06
CA ASP A 621 -4.74 24.68 15.55
C ASP A 621 -3.82 25.91 15.55
N ALA A 622 -4.39 27.12 15.52
CA ALA A 622 -3.63 28.36 15.38
C ALA A 622 -2.56 28.56 16.47
N ALA A 623 -2.86 28.20 17.72
CA ALA A 623 -1.89 28.29 18.82
C ALA A 623 -0.69 27.38 18.59
N SER A 624 -0.94 26.13 18.17
CA SER A 624 0.11 25.17 17.82
C SER A 624 0.91 25.59 16.58
N GLN A 625 0.28 26.20 15.57
CA GLN A 625 0.97 26.74 14.39
C GLN A 625 1.93 27.88 14.78
N ARG A 626 1.44 28.88 15.54
CA ARG A 626 2.24 30.01 16.03
C ARG A 626 3.45 29.53 16.83
N GLY A 627 3.22 28.62 17.80
CA GLY A 627 4.31 28.08 18.62
C GLY A 627 5.37 27.32 17.81
N LEU A 628 4.96 26.57 16.77
CA LEU A 628 5.90 25.86 15.90
C LEU A 628 6.71 26.82 15.01
N VAL A 629 6.06 27.82 14.41
CA VAL A 629 6.75 28.83 13.58
C VAL A 629 7.76 29.61 14.41
N GLN A 630 7.37 30.03 15.62
CA GLN A 630 8.26 30.74 16.54
C GLN A 630 9.49 29.88 16.89
N LEU A 631 9.28 28.62 17.30
CA LEU A 631 10.36 27.67 17.61
C LEU A 631 11.35 27.54 16.44
N LEU A 632 10.85 27.36 15.23
CA LEU A 632 11.71 27.18 14.06
C LEU A 632 12.48 28.47 13.71
N THR A 633 11.85 29.62 13.91
CA THR A 633 12.47 30.93 13.69
C THR A 633 13.60 31.18 14.68
N GLU A 634 13.37 30.90 15.97
CA GLU A 634 14.40 30.95 17.02
C GLU A 634 15.56 30.01 16.69
N ARG A 635 15.28 28.75 16.33
CA ARG A 635 16.34 27.79 15.95
C ARG A 635 17.13 28.25 14.73
N ARG A 636 16.46 28.81 13.72
CA ARG A 636 17.13 29.38 12.54
C ARG A 636 18.10 30.50 12.92
N ARG A 637 17.67 31.44 13.78
CA ARG A 637 18.48 32.59 14.22
C ARG A 637 19.62 32.19 15.15
N ASP A 638 19.34 31.37 16.17
CA ASP A 638 20.29 31.09 17.25
C ASP A 638 21.31 30.00 16.91
N THR A 639 20.90 29.02 16.09
CA THR A 639 21.74 27.85 15.77
C THR A 639 22.19 27.79 14.32
N GLY A 640 21.77 28.75 13.48
CA GLY A 640 22.04 28.75 12.05
C GLY A 640 21.37 27.59 11.30
N LEU A 641 20.26 27.06 11.85
CA LEU A 641 19.47 26.01 11.21
C LEU A 641 18.93 26.51 9.87
N THR A 642 19.20 25.78 8.80
CA THR A 642 18.63 26.06 7.48
C THR A 642 17.26 25.39 7.38
N VAL A 643 16.21 26.16 7.07
CA VAL A 643 14.83 25.67 7.03
C VAL A 643 14.26 25.83 5.63
N VAL A 644 13.80 24.73 5.03
CA VAL A 644 13.04 24.74 3.78
C VAL A 644 11.63 24.25 4.08
N VAL A 645 10.63 25.11 3.88
CA VAL A 645 9.22 24.77 4.07
C VAL A 645 8.57 24.59 2.70
N ILE A 646 7.95 23.43 2.51
CA ILE A 646 7.01 23.19 1.42
C ILE A 646 5.61 23.33 2.00
N SER A 647 4.83 24.29 1.51
CA SER A 647 3.48 24.54 2.01
C SER A 647 2.60 25.16 0.95
N HIS A 648 1.29 24.91 1.03
CA HIS A 648 0.26 25.67 0.33
C HIS A 648 -0.47 26.67 1.24
N ASP A 649 -0.20 26.64 2.55
CA ASP A 649 -0.62 27.64 3.53
C ASP A 649 0.57 28.55 3.90
N PHE A 650 0.36 29.86 3.82
CA PHE A 650 1.40 30.88 3.95
C PHE A 650 1.28 31.67 5.25
N ALA A 651 0.21 31.46 6.01
CA ALA A 651 -0.09 32.23 7.19
C ALA A 651 1.05 32.13 8.21
N GLY A 652 1.62 33.28 8.58
CA GLY A 652 2.71 33.37 9.56
C GLY A 652 4.08 32.88 9.11
N LEU A 653 4.25 32.35 7.89
CA LEU A 653 5.54 31.79 7.44
C LEU A 653 6.57 32.84 6.98
N GLN A 654 6.17 34.10 6.83
CA GLN A 654 7.02 35.16 6.26
C GLN A 654 8.29 35.42 7.08
N GLU A 655 8.20 35.35 8.42
CA GLU A 655 9.35 35.55 9.30
C GLU A 655 10.32 34.36 9.27
N LEU A 656 9.77 33.14 9.19
CA LEU A 656 10.56 31.91 9.10
C LEU A 656 11.23 31.78 7.73
N CYS A 657 10.50 32.10 6.65
CA CYS A 657 10.89 31.89 5.26
C CYS A 657 10.84 33.19 4.44
N PRO A 658 11.86 34.06 4.53
CA PRO A 658 11.91 35.31 3.76
C PRO A 658 12.09 35.11 2.25
N ARG A 659 12.67 33.98 1.81
CA ARG A 659 12.82 33.64 0.38
C ARG A 659 11.66 32.74 -0.04
N THR A 660 10.99 33.08 -1.15
CA THR A 660 9.86 32.30 -1.68
C THR A 660 10.12 31.89 -3.13
N LEU A 661 9.89 30.60 -3.43
CA LEU A 661 9.94 30.02 -4.77
C LEU A 661 8.58 29.41 -5.15
N HIS A 662 8.13 29.71 -6.37
CA HIS A 662 6.92 29.13 -6.94
C HIS A 662 7.24 28.02 -7.92
N LEU A 663 6.79 26.80 -7.61
CA LEU A 663 6.94 25.62 -8.46
C LEU A 663 5.65 25.37 -9.24
N HIS A 664 5.72 25.44 -10.56
CA HIS A 664 4.59 25.23 -11.47
C HIS A 664 4.98 24.24 -12.57
N ASP A 665 4.20 23.17 -12.73
CA ASP A 665 4.43 22.09 -13.72
C ASP A 665 5.86 21.56 -13.75
N GLY A 666 6.47 21.43 -12.57
CA GLY A 666 7.83 20.94 -12.40
C GLY A 666 8.93 21.96 -12.68
N SER A 667 8.60 23.21 -13.01
CA SER A 667 9.55 24.30 -13.27
C SER A 667 9.41 25.42 -12.24
N LEU A 668 10.52 26.09 -11.91
CA LEU A 668 10.48 27.29 -11.07
C LEU A 668 10.05 28.48 -11.92
N GLN A 669 9.04 29.22 -11.46
CA GLN A 669 8.68 30.49 -12.08
C GLN A 669 9.60 31.58 -11.53
N SER A 670 10.35 32.23 -12.42
CA SER A 670 11.06 33.47 -12.10
C SER A 670 10.03 34.58 -11.86
N ALA A 671 10.24 35.39 -10.82
CA ALA A 671 9.53 36.64 -10.67
C ALA A 671 9.76 37.50 -11.91
N THR A 672 8.68 38.07 -12.45
CA THR A 672 8.67 38.86 -13.68
C THR A 672 9.72 39.97 -13.59
N GLY A 673 10.77 39.91 -14.42
CA GLY A 673 11.68 41.05 -14.65
C GLY A 673 13.14 40.95 -14.19
N ALA A 674 13.69 39.78 -13.86
CA ALA A 674 15.14 39.63 -13.69
C ALA A 674 15.76 38.90 -14.90
N ALA A 675 16.67 39.56 -15.60
CA ALA A 675 17.49 38.94 -16.63
C ALA A 675 18.24 37.73 -16.06
N GLN A 676 18.29 36.64 -16.83
CA GLN A 676 19.07 35.45 -16.51
C GLN A 676 20.57 35.77 -16.60
N ASP A 677 21.18 36.19 -15.49
CA ASP A 677 22.63 36.11 -15.36
C ASP A 677 23.02 34.67 -15.00
N ASN A 678 23.35 33.92 -16.05
CA ASN A 678 23.95 32.60 -15.99
C ASN A 678 25.39 32.69 -15.45
N THR A 679 25.56 32.70 -14.13
CA THR A 679 26.84 32.36 -13.51
C THR A 679 26.66 31.37 -12.37
N VAL A 680 26.08 30.20 -12.68
CA VAL A 680 26.33 28.99 -11.89
C VAL A 680 27.53 28.31 -12.52
N ALA A 681 28.61 28.16 -11.75
CA ALA A 681 29.82 27.49 -12.19
C ALA A 681 29.48 26.13 -12.80
N THR A 682 30.02 25.87 -14.00
CA THR A 682 29.88 24.60 -14.73
C THR A 682 30.39 23.43 -13.88
N ALA A 683 29.50 22.84 -13.09
CA ALA A 683 29.70 21.51 -12.54
C ALA A 683 29.76 20.54 -13.73
N ALA A 684 30.83 19.74 -13.80
CA ALA A 684 31.00 18.72 -14.82
C ALA A 684 29.70 17.90 -14.96
N PRO A 685 29.19 17.66 -16.18
CA PRO A 685 27.94 16.94 -16.37
C PRO A 685 28.03 15.61 -15.64
N ALA A 686 27.16 15.42 -14.64
CA ALA A 686 26.99 14.13 -14.00
C ALA A 686 26.83 13.10 -15.13
N LYS A 687 27.73 12.11 -15.18
CA LYS A 687 27.69 11.02 -16.17
C LYS A 687 26.23 10.63 -16.36
N ARG A 688 25.69 10.83 -17.58
CA ARG A 688 24.37 10.31 -17.98
C ARG A 688 24.30 8.92 -17.39
N ALA A 689 23.35 8.67 -16.49
CA ALA A 689 23.14 7.37 -15.88
C ALA A 689 22.69 6.40 -16.97
N SER A 690 23.64 5.94 -17.78
CA SER A 690 23.44 5.04 -18.91
C SER A 690 23.07 3.69 -18.33
N GLY A 691 21.78 3.35 -18.40
CA GLY A 691 21.26 2.06 -17.95
C GLY A 691 20.26 2.13 -16.80
N ARG A 692 19.44 3.18 -16.72
CA ARG A 692 18.32 3.22 -15.77
C ARG A 692 17.33 2.09 -16.12
N ARG A 693 17.12 1.19 -15.16
CA ARG A 693 16.15 0.07 -15.29
C ARG A 693 14.74 0.63 -15.35
N ARG A 694 13.93 0.14 -16.30
CA ARG A 694 12.51 0.49 -16.38
C ARG A 694 11.80 -0.04 -15.14
N PRO A 695 11.04 0.80 -14.41
CA PRO A 695 10.34 0.34 -13.22
C PRO A 695 9.20 -0.60 -13.59
N VAL A 696 8.91 -1.55 -12.71
CA VAL A 696 7.76 -2.44 -12.85
C VAL A 696 6.52 -1.68 -12.41
N VAL A 697 5.60 -1.45 -13.34
CA VAL A 697 4.25 -0.93 -13.06
C VAL A 697 3.30 -2.12 -13.11
N LEU A 698 2.77 -2.51 -11.94
CA LEU A 698 1.86 -3.65 -11.80
C LEU A 698 0.41 -3.16 -11.78
N LEU A 699 -0.51 -3.99 -12.28
CA LEU A 699 -1.97 -3.80 -12.17
C LEU A 699 -2.48 -2.44 -12.70
N ARG A 700 -1.73 -1.83 -13.62
CA ARG A 700 -2.17 -0.63 -14.34
C ARG A 700 -2.35 -1.00 -15.81
N PRO A 701 -3.55 -0.85 -16.38
CA PRO A 701 -3.74 -1.13 -17.79
C PRO A 701 -2.97 -0.12 -18.64
N VAL A 702 -2.56 -0.57 -19.82
CA VAL A 702 -1.98 0.30 -20.84
C VAL A 702 -3.11 1.14 -21.44
N PRO A 703 -2.95 2.46 -21.58
CA PRO A 703 -3.95 3.30 -22.22
C PRO A 703 -4.22 2.86 -23.66
N GLY A 704 -5.49 2.65 -24.01
CA GLY A 704 -5.91 2.31 -25.36
C GLY A 704 -7.23 1.57 -25.42
N THR A 705 -7.81 1.51 -26.62
CA THR A 705 -8.98 0.68 -26.93
C THR A 705 -8.56 -0.40 -27.92
N SER A 706 -8.95 -1.64 -27.63
CA SER A 706 -8.77 -2.78 -28.56
C SER A 706 -9.76 -3.88 -28.22
N PRO A 707 -10.00 -4.84 -29.14
CA PRO A 707 -10.87 -5.98 -28.87
C PRO A 707 -10.48 -6.72 -27.58
N ILE A 708 -9.18 -6.83 -27.30
CA ILE A 708 -8.68 -7.48 -26.08
C ILE A 708 -8.93 -6.64 -24.84
N HIS A 709 -8.84 -5.32 -24.90
CA HIS A 709 -9.20 -4.47 -23.76
C HIS A 709 -10.69 -4.61 -23.42
N GLU A 710 -11.54 -4.76 -24.43
CA GLU A 710 -13.00 -4.85 -24.30
C GLU A 710 -13.55 -6.23 -23.89
N LEU A 711 -12.72 -7.28 -23.97
CA LEU A 711 -13.08 -8.61 -23.49
C LEU A 711 -13.41 -8.59 -21.99
N TRP A 712 -14.39 -9.40 -21.61
CA TRP A 712 -14.78 -9.56 -20.22
C TRP A 712 -13.60 -10.06 -19.39
N ALA A 713 -13.40 -9.45 -18.22
CA ALA A 713 -12.30 -9.81 -17.32
C ALA A 713 -12.31 -11.30 -16.94
N GLY A 714 -13.51 -11.90 -16.78
CA GLY A 714 -13.65 -13.32 -16.47
C GLY A 714 -13.18 -14.23 -17.62
N THR A 715 -13.39 -13.84 -18.88
CA THR A 715 -12.86 -14.55 -20.05
C THR A 715 -11.34 -14.60 -19.99
N LYS A 716 -10.71 -13.44 -19.75
CA LYS A 716 -9.24 -13.34 -19.66
C LYS A 716 -8.69 -14.22 -18.54
N LEU A 717 -9.34 -14.22 -17.37
CA LEU A 717 -8.98 -15.09 -16.25
C LEU A 717 -9.08 -16.58 -16.60
N LEU A 718 -10.19 -16.99 -17.25
CA LEU A 718 -10.38 -18.37 -17.70
C LEU A 718 -9.35 -18.79 -18.75
N VAL A 719 -8.99 -17.90 -19.66
CA VAL A 719 -7.97 -18.16 -20.69
C VAL A 719 -6.60 -18.40 -20.06
N VAL A 720 -6.16 -17.53 -19.14
CA VAL A 720 -4.88 -17.71 -18.44
C VAL A 720 -4.90 -18.97 -17.57
N PHE A 721 -6.02 -19.25 -16.90
CA PHE A 721 -6.17 -20.46 -16.10
C PHE A 721 -6.10 -21.73 -16.96
N GLY A 722 -6.83 -21.75 -18.09
CA GLY A 722 -6.86 -22.87 -19.02
C GLY A 722 -5.48 -23.16 -19.63
N PHE A 723 -4.75 -22.14 -20.07
CA PHE A 723 -3.38 -22.33 -20.57
C PHE A 723 -2.40 -22.72 -19.47
N SER A 724 -2.54 -22.17 -18.25
CA SER A 724 -1.72 -22.60 -17.11
C SER A 724 -1.94 -24.09 -16.81
N LEU A 725 -3.19 -24.56 -16.88
CA LEU A 725 -3.54 -25.96 -16.71
C LEU A 725 -2.94 -26.81 -17.84
N LEU A 726 -3.19 -26.45 -19.11
CA LEU A 726 -2.66 -27.15 -20.28
C LEU A 726 -1.14 -27.34 -20.16
N LEU A 727 -0.42 -26.26 -19.88
CA LEU A 727 1.03 -26.27 -19.79
C LEU A 727 1.57 -27.03 -18.56
N THR A 728 0.76 -27.16 -17.50
CA THR A 728 1.10 -27.98 -16.33
C THR A 728 1.01 -29.47 -16.66
N PHE A 729 -0.03 -29.90 -17.38
CA PHE A 729 -0.23 -31.31 -17.75
C PHE A 729 0.59 -31.73 -18.98
N PHE A 730 0.74 -30.84 -19.94
CA PHE A 730 1.41 -31.07 -21.22
C PHE A 730 2.46 -29.98 -21.49
N PRO A 731 3.62 -29.99 -20.78
CA PRO A 731 4.70 -29.01 -20.96
C PRO A 731 5.52 -29.29 -22.23
N GLY A 732 4.84 -29.52 -23.34
CA GLY A 732 5.40 -29.86 -24.64
C GLY A 732 5.82 -28.64 -25.46
N TRP A 733 6.69 -28.82 -26.45
CA TRP A 733 7.12 -27.71 -27.32
C TRP A 733 5.96 -27.20 -28.17
N VAL A 734 5.04 -28.08 -28.57
CA VAL A 734 3.82 -27.71 -29.31
C VAL A 734 2.90 -26.87 -28.44
N ALA A 735 2.60 -27.32 -27.22
CA ALA A 735 1.73 -26.59 -26.29
C ALA A 735 2.32 -25.23 -25.89
N ILE A 736 3.62 -25.17 -25.58
CA ILE A 736 4.34 -23.94 -25.27
C ILE A 736 4.34 -23.00 -26.49
N GLY A 737 4.62 -23.53 -27.68
CA GLY A 737 4.65 -22.76 -28.93
C GLY A 737 3.29 -22.17 -29.31
N LEU A 738 2.22 -22.97 -29.28
CA LEU A 738 0.85 -22.51 -29.56
C LEU A 738 0.38 -21.46 -28.55
N THR A 739 0.61 -21.70 -27.26
CA THR A 739 0.26 -20.75 -26.20
C THR A 739 1.07 -19.45 -26.33
N GLY A 740 2.38 -19.56 -26.61
CA GLY A 740 3.26 -18.42 -26.84
C GLY A 740 2.85 -17.60 -28.07
N ALA A 741 2.51 -18.26 -29.18
CA ALA A 741 2.03 -17.60 -30.40
C ALA A 741 0.72 -16.84 -30.15
N LEU A 742 -0.22 -17.43 -29.40
CA LEU A 742 -1.46 -16.76 -29.03
C LEU A 742 -1.21 -15.58 -28.07
N ALA A 743 -0.30 -15.73 -27.10
CA ALA A 743 0.09 -14.65 -26.21
C ALA A 743 0.71 -13.47 -26.99
N VAL A 744 1.62 -13.75 -27.94
CA VAL A 744 2.21 -12.72 -28.83
C VAL A 744 1.14 -12.07 -29.71
N THR A 745 0.22 -12.85 -30.26
CA THR A 745 -0.92 -12.33 -31.04
C THR A 745 -1.80 -11.42 -30.19
N GLY A 746 -2.07 -11.82 -28.95
CA GLY A 746 -2.78 -11.02 -27.97
C GLY A 746 -2.07 -9.70 -27.67
N ILE A 747 -0.77 -9.73 -27.43
CA ILE A 747 0.05 -8.53 -27.21
C ILE A 747 0.00 -7.58 -28.42
N ARG A 748 0.07 -8.11 -29.65
CA ARG A 748 -0.02 -7.32 -30.89
C ARG A 748 -1.40 -6.70 -31.10
N LEU A 749 -2.47 -7.49 -30.96
CA LEU A 749 -3.86 -7.01 -31.07
C LEU A 749 -4.21 -5.99 -29.97
N ALA A 750 -3.60 -6.11 -28.79
CA ALA A 750 -3.70 -5.13 -27.71
C ALA A 750 -2.85 -3.87 -27.94
N ARG A 751 -2.02 -3.82 -28.99
CA ARG A 751 -1.13 -2.69 -29.31
C ARG A 751 -0.23 -2.30 -28.13
N ILE A 752 0.24 -3.27 -27.36
CA ILE A 752 1.08 -3.02 -26.18
C ILE A 752 2.46 -2.51 -26.61
N PRO A 753 2.89 -1.30 -26.20
CA PRO A 753 4.16 -0.74 -26.61
C PRO A 753 5.32 -1.42 -25.89
N ARG A 754 6.48 -1.52 -26.57
CA ARG A 754 7.70 -2.15 -26.02
C ARG A 754 8.22 -1.49 -24.73
N GLY A 755 7.81 -0.26 -24.44
CA GLY A 755 8.15 0.47 -23.21
C GLY A 755 7.59 -0.17 -21.94
N VAL A 756 6.55 -1.00 -22.07
CA VAL A 756 5.87 -1.67 -20.93
C VAL A 756 6.69 -2.83 -20.36
N LEU A 757 7.53 -3.47 -21.18
CA LEU A 757 8.33 -4.61 -20.74
C LEU A 757 9.37 -4.15 -19.69
N PRO A 758 9.37 -4.77 -18.50
CA PRO A 758 10.35 -4.43 -17.47
C PRO A 758 11.76 -4.85 -17.92
N SER A 759 12.77 -4.06 -17.54
CA SER A 759 14.14 -4.40 -17.88
C SER A 759 14.63 -5.57 -17.03
N VAL A 760 14.99 -6.68 -17.68
CA VAL A 760 15.58 -7.84 -17.00
C VAL A 760 16.97 -7.48 -16.48
N PRO A 761 17.26 -7.67 -15.17
CA PRO A 761 18.58 -7.42 -14.61
C PRO A 761 19.69 -8.21 -15.32
N ARG A 762 20.83 -7.58 -15.63
CA ARG A 762 21.99 -8.26 -16.28
C ARG A 762 22.47 -9.50 -15.53
N TRP A 763 22.42 -9.48 -14.20
CA TRP A 763 22.81 -10.65 -13.40
C TRP A 763 21.87 -11.85 -13.62
N LEU A 764 20.59 -11.64 -13.93
CA LEU A 764 19.67 -12.74 -14.22
C LEU A 764 20.07 -13.43 -15.52
N TRP A 765 20.50 -12.68 -16.53
CA TRP A 765 21.09 -13.24 -17.75
C TRP A 765 22.35 -14.05 -17.45
N ILE A 766 23.23 -13.57 -16.57
CA ILE A 766 24.43 -14.31 -16.14
C ILE A 766 24.01 -15.63 -15.46
N VAL A 767 23.05 -15.59 -14.55
CA VAL A 767 22.53 -16.80 -13.88
C VAL A 767 21.92 -17.77 -14.89
N LEU A 768 21.08 -17.31 -15.82
CA LEU A 768 20.48 -18.15 -16.86
C LEU A 768 21.55 -18.78 -17.76
N VAL A 769 22.59 -18.04 -18.12
CA VAL A 769 23.73 -18.58 -18.89
C VAL A 769 24.51 -19.61 -18.10
N ILE A 770 24.80 -19.35 -16.81
CA ILE A 770 25.51 -20.33 -15.95
C ILE A 770 24.69 -21.61 -15.81
N VAL A 771 23.38 -21.51 -15.53
CA VAL A 771 22.50 -22.66 -15.40
C VAL A 771 22.36 -23.40 -16.73
N GLY A 772 22.24 -22.67 -17.84
CA GLY A 772 22.20 -23.26 -19.18
C GLY A 772 23.48 -23.98 -19.58
N ILE A 773 24.65 -23.41 -19.28
CA ILE A 773 25.95 -24.08 -19.49
C ILE A 773 26.04 -25.34 -18.63
N ASN A 774 25.65 -25.28 -17.36
CA ASN A 774 25.63 -26.46 -16.49
C ASN A 774 24.70 -27.55 -17.03
N ALA A 775 23.52 -27.16 -17.51
CA ALA A 775 22.56 -28.07 -18.14
C ALA A 775 23.08 -28.63 -19.48
N ALA A 776 23.89 -27.89 -20.23
CA ALA A 776 24.55 -28.39 -21.45
C ALA A 776 25.68 -29.38 -21.12
N LEU A 777 26.47 -29.10 -20.07
CA LEU A 777 27.54 -29.98 -19.59
C LEU A 777 27.02 -31.32 -19.06
N ALA A 778 25.74 -31.37 -18.67
CA ALA A 778 25.05 -32.60 -18.29
C ALA A 778 24.90 -33.62 -19.43
N GLY A 779 24.98 -33.17 -20.69
CA GLY A 779 24.81 -34.03 -21.86
C GLY A 779 23.36 -34.47 -22.11
N GLY A 780 23.18 -35.65 -22.68
CA GLY A 780 21.87 -36.20 -23.08
C GLY A 780 21.61 -36.13 -24.59
N SER A 781 20.69 -36.95 -25.10
CA SER A 781 20.27 -36.92 -26.50
C SER A 781 19.40 -35.69 -26.77
N PRO A 782 19.52 -35.03 -27.94
CA PRO A 782 20.40 -35.33 -29.08
C PRO A 782 21.87 -34.99 -28.80
N ARG A 783 22.79 -35.83 -29.31
CA ARG A 783 24.23 -35.62 -29.24
C ARG A 783 24.74 -35.18 -30.60
N VAL A 784 25.59 -34.16 -30.63
CA VAL A 784 26.32 -33.77 -31.84
C VAL A 784 27.77 -34.19 -31.67
N HIS A 785 28.29 -34.93 -32.64
CA HIS A 785 29.66 -35.39 -32.66
C HIS A 785 30.48 -34.40 -33.50
N LEU A 786 31.42 -33.70 -32.87
CA LEU A 786 32.40 -32.82 -33.51
C LEU A 786 33.77 -33.50 -33.37
N GLY A 787 34.15 -34.32 -34.34
CA GLY A 787 35.37 -35.13 -34.28
C GLY A 787 35.34 -36.11 -33.10
N THR A 788 36.34 -36.05 -32.21
CA THR A 788 36.44 -36.90 -31.01
C THR A 788 35.60 -36.41 -29.82
N VAL A 789 34.98 -35.22 -29.92
CA VAL A 789 34.20 -34.62 -28.84
C VAL A 789 32.70 -34.80 -29.13
N SER A 790 31.99 -35.44 -28.21
CA SER A 790 30.52 -35.54 -28.25
C SER A 790 29.89 -34.55 -27.27
N LEU A 791 29.08 -33.64 -27.79
CA LEU A 791 28.33 -32.65 -27.01
C LEU A 791 26.86 -33.07 -26.95
N GLY A 792 26.36 -33.38 -25.76
CA GLY A 792 24.95 -33.69 -25.55
C GLY A 792 24.14 -32.41 -25.32
N PHE A 793 23.08 -32.20 -26.10
CA PHE A 793 22.21 -31.03 -26.00
C PHE A 793 20.91 -31.29 -25.22
N GLY A 794 20.67 -32.53 -24.78
CA GLY A 794 19.44 -32.93 -24.09
C GLY A 794 19.14 -32.07 -22.84
N GLY A 795 20.08 -31.96 -21.91
CA GLY A 795 19.90 -31.16 -20.70
C GLY A 795 19.69 -29.66 -20.98
N LEU A 796 20.37 -29.11 -22.00
CA LEU A 796 20.14 -27.73 -22.45
C LEU A 796 18.72 -27.55 -23.00
N LEU A 797 18.21 -28.50 -23.77
CA LEU A 797 16.84 -28.44 -24.32
C LEU A 797 15.77 -28.50 -23.23
N ASP A 798 15.97 -29.32 -22.19
CA ASP A 798 15.05 -29.38 -21.05
C ASP A 798 15.07 -28.07 -20.24
N PHE A 799 16.26 -27.49 -20.03
CA PHE A 799 16.39 -26.18 -19.40
C PHE A 799 15.72 -25.08 -20.23
N LEU A 800 15.93 -25.06 -21.54
CA LEU A 800 15.28 -24.11 -22.46
C LEU A 800 13.77 -24.28 -22.45
N ARG A 801 13.26 -25.52 -22.38
CA ARG A 801 11.84 -25.82 -22.29
C ARG A 801 11.22 -25.27 -21.00
N LEU A 802 11.85 -25.49 -19.84
CA LEU A 802 11.40 -24.95 -18.56
C LEU A 802 11.43 -23.41 -18.56
N THR A 803 12.48 -22.82 -19.13
CA THR A 803 12.60 -21.37 -19.26
C THR A 803 11.51 -20.79 -20.16
N ALA A 804 11.26 -21.41 -21.32
CA ALA A 804 10.21 -21.01 -22.25
C ALA A 804 8.82 -21.11 -21.61
N LEU A 805 8.55 -22.20 -20.87
CA LEU A 805 7.33 -22.37 -20.09
C LEU A 805 7.12 -21.20 -19.11
N SER A 806 8.15 -20.87 -18.30
CA SER A 806 8.05 -19.75 -17.35
C SER A 806 7.80 -18.41 -18.04
N VAL A 807 8.49 -18.15 -19.17
CA VAL A 807 8.31 -16.90 -19.94
C VAL A 807 6.90 -16.78 -20.51
N VAL A 808 6.34 -17.87 -21.06
CA VAL A 808 4.97 -17.87 -21.61
C VAL A 808 3.92 -17.63 -20.53
N LEU A 809 4.05 -18.29 -19.37
CA LEU A 809 3.13 -18.08 -18.24
C LEU A 809 3.19 -16.65 -17.70
N LEU A 810 4.40 -16.08 -17.58
CA LEU A 810 4.58 -14.68 -17.20
C LEU A 810 3.98 -13.71 -18.23
N ALA A 811 4.13 -14.01 -19.53
CA ALA A 811 3.56 -13.18 -20.60
C ALA A 811 2.02 -13.18 -20.58
N LEU A 812 1.39 -14.33 -20.28
CA LEU A 812 -0.06 -14.43 -20.12
C LEU A 812 -0.57 -13.61 -18.93
N GLY A 813 0.07 -13.73 -17.76
CA GLY A 813 -0.27 -12.92 -16.58
C GLY A 813 -0.10 -11.42 -16.84
N ALA A 814 1.01 -11.03 -17.47
CA ALA A 814 1.27 -9.65 -17.86
C ALA A 814 0.23 -9.10 -18.84
N LEU A 815 -0.19 -9.90 -19.83
CA LEU A 815 -1.24 -9.50 -20.77
C LEU A 815 -2.56 -9.19 -20.05
N VAL A 816 -2.96 -9.99 -19.07
CA VAL A 816 -4.15 -9.70 -18.25
C VAL A 816 -3.96 -8.42 -17.45
N SER A 817 -2.81 -8.27 -16.79
CA SER A 817 -2.49 -7.06 -16.01
C SER A 817 -2.46 -5.78 -16.85
N TRP A 818 -2.06 -5.85 -18.12
CA TRP A 818 -1.97 -4.67 -19.00
C TRP A 818 -3.27 -4.36 -19.76
N THR A 819 -4.18 -5.32 -19.90
CA THR A 819 -5.40 -5.14 -20.71
C THR A 819 -6.68 -5.15 -19.89
N THR A 820 -6.61 -5.42 -18.59
CA THR A 820 -7.78 -5.53 -17.72
C THR A 820 -7.76 -4.43 -16.68
N ASN A 821 -8.83 -3.64 -16.63
CA ASN A 821 -9.03 -2.74 -15.51
C ASN A 821 -9.31 -3.59 -14.26
N VAL A 822 -8.53 -3.36 -13.23
CA VAL A 822 -8.59 -4.05 -11.94
C VAL A 822 -9.99 -4.01 -11.32
N ALA A 823 -10.75 -2.94 -11.56
CA ALA A 823 -12.15 -2.80 -11.14
C ALA A 823 -13.07 -3.93 -11.63
N GLN A 824 -12.77 -4.50 -12.80
CA GLN A 824 -13.59 -5.53 -13.42
C GLN A 824 -13.29 -6.94 -12.89
N VAL A 825 -12.14 -7.13 -12.24
CA VAL A 825 -11.69 -8.45 -11.77
C VAL A 825 -12.60 -8.98 -10.66
N ALA A 826 -12.92 -8.18 -9.65
CA ALA A 826 -13.76 -8.61 -8.54
C ALA A 826 -15.19 -8.99 -8.98
N PRO A 827 -15.93 -8.15 -9.73
CA PRO A 827 -17.24 -8.54 -10.30
C PRO A 827 -17.17 -9.78 -11.20
N ALA A 828 -16.10 -9.95 -11.96
CA ALA A 828 -15.90 -11.14 -12.78
C ALA A 828 -15.72 -12.40 -11.92
N VAL A 829 -14.92 -12.34 -10.85
CA VAL A 829 -14.76 -13.45 -9.89
C VAL A 829 -16.09 -13.77 -9.19
N ALA A 830 -16.90 -12.77 -8.84
CA ALA A 830 -18.24 -13.00 -8.28
C ALA A 830 -19.15 -13.76 -9.26
N THR A 831 -19.11 -13.37 -10.54
CA THR A 831 -19.90 -14.00 -11.61
C THR A 831 -19.44 -15.42 -11.86
N LEU A 832 -18.12 -15.65 -11.95
CA LEU A 832 -17.53 -16.98 -12.11
C LEU A 832 -17.87 -17.87 -10.90
N GLY A 833 -17.84 -17.33 -9.68
CA GLY A 833 -18.13 -18.07 -8.45
C GLY A 833 -19.61 -18.36 -8.22
N ARG A 834 -20.54 -17.87 -9.07
CA ARG A 834 -21.99 -18.01 -8.84
C ARG A 834 -22.44 -19.46 -8.66
N PHE A 835 -21.79 -20.42 -9.33
CA PHE A 835 -22.09 -21.85 -9.18
C PHE A 835 -21.75 -22.43 -7.80
N LEU A 836 -20.94 -21.72 -6.99
CA LEU A 836 -20.59 -22.11 -5.62
C LEU A 836 -21.62 -21.64 -4.58
N ARG A 837 -22.52 -20.71 -4.94
CA ARG A 837 -23.54 -20.18 -4.02
C ARG A 837 -24.47 -21.25 -3.43
N PRO A 838 -24.93 -22.29 -4.17
CA PRO A 838 -25.71 -23.39 -3.60
C PRO A 838 -25.01 -24.12 -2.46
N LEU A 839 -23.68 -24.13 -2.43
CA LEU A 839 -22.86 -24.73 -1.36
C LEU A 839 -22.70 -23.81 -0.14
N ARG A 840 -23.45 -22.70 -0.06
CA ARG A 840 -23.34 -21.65 0.98
C ARG A 840 -21.94 -21.04 1.09
N ILE A 841 -21.19 -21.05 -0.01
CA ILE A 841 -19.87 -20.40 -0.10
C ILE A 841 -20.07 -18.88 -0.24
N PRO A 842 -19.40 -18.04 0.58
CA PRO A 842 -19.62 -16.60 0.61
C PRO A 842 -18.86 -15.86 -0.50
N VAL A 843 -19.24 -16.11 -1.75
CA VAL A 843 -18.59 -15.55 -2.94
C VAL A 843 -18.63 -14.01 -2.96
N ASP A 844 -19.69 -13.40 -2.41
CA ASP A 844 -19.83 -11.96 -2.38
C ASP A 844 -18.80 -11.31 -1.42
N ASP A 845 -18.55 -11.92 -0.26
CA ASP A 845 -17.47 -11.48 0.65
C ASP A 845 -16.11 -11.55 -0.03
N TRP A 846 -15.85 -12.62 -0.80
CA TRP A 846 -14.60 -12.80 -1.53
C TRP A 846 -14.42 -11.74 -2.62
N SER A 847 -15.49 -11.41 -3.34
CA SER A 847 -15.49 -10.36 -4.35
C SER A 847 -15.22 -8.99 -3.74
N VAL A 848 -15.91 -8.63 -2.65
CA VAL A 848 -15.70 -7.36 -1.97
C VAL A 848 -14.27 -7.26 -1.43
N ALA A 849 -13.79 -8.31 -0.74
CA ALA A 849 -12.43 -8.33 -0.22
C ALA A 849 -11.38 -8.25 -1.34
N LEU A 850 -11.62 -8.88 -2.49
CA LEU A 850 -10.76 -8.77 -3.66
C LEU A 850 -10.76 -7.36 -4.25
N ALA A 851 -11.93 -6.71 -4.39
CA ALA A 851 -12.03 -5.32 -4.88
C ALA A 851 -11.23 -4.36 -3.99
N LEU A 852 -11.43 -4.47 -2.67
CA LEU A 852 -10.71 -3.68 -1.67
C LEU A 852 -9.21 -3.99 -1.65
N ALA A 853 -8.82 -5.27 -1.77
CA ALA A 853 -7.42 -5.67 -1.78
C ALA A 853 -6.70 -5.14 -3.02
N LEU A 854 -7.36 -5.19 -4.18
CA LEU A 854 -6.85 -4.67 -5.44
C LEU A 854 -6.69 -3.15 -5.44
N ARG A 855 -7.62 -2.42 -4.80
CA ARG A 855 -7.49 -0.98 -4.53
C ARG A 855 -6.31 -0.69 -3.60
N THR A 856 -6.19 -1.47 -2.53
CA THR A 856 -5.21 -1.23 -1.46
C THR A 856 -3.79 -1.63 -1.85
N PHE A 857 -3.63 -2.59 -2.75
CA PHE A 857 -2.34 -3.14 -3.12
C PHE A 857 -1.35 -2.08 -3.66
N PRO A 858 -1.68 -1.22 -4.64
CA PRO A 858 -0.79 -0.13 -5.06
C PRO A 858 -0.52 0.89 -3.94
N MET A 859 -1.53 1.24 -3.15
CA MET A 859 -1.37 2.20 -2.06
C MET A 859 -0.40 1.72 -0.98
N LEU A 860 -0.44 0.44 -0.62
CA LEU A 860 0.54 -0.15 0.31
C LEU A 860 1.96 -0.06 -0.23
N ILE A 861 2.17 -0.23 -1.54
CA ILE A 861 3.50 -0.08 -2.14
C ILE A 861 4.04 1.34 -1.92
N ASP A 862 3.21 2.36 -2.13
CA ASP A 862 3.62 3.75 -1.93
C ASP A 862 3.81 4.09 -0.45
N GLU A 863 2.94 3.64 0.45
CA GLU A 863 3.13 3.79 1.90
C GLU A 863 4.42 3.10 2.37
N PHE A 864 4.74 1.91 1.85
CA PHE A 864 5.99 1.22 2.17
C PHE A 864 7.21 1.95 1.62
N ARG A 865 7.13 2.57 0.43
CA ARG A 865 8.22 3.42 -0.08
C ARG A 865 8.51 4.57 0.89
N VAL A 866 7.47 5.26 1.38
CA VAL A 866 7.60 6.33 2.37
C VAL A 866 8.17 5.78 3.69
N LEU A 867 7.68 4.64 4.18
CA LEU A 867 8.19 4.00 5.40
C LEU A 867 9.68 3.62 5.28
N PHE A 868 10.08 3.05 4.15
CA PHE A 868 11.49 2.71 3.90
C PHE A 868 12.35 3.96 3.76
N ALA A 869 11.83 5.03 3.16
CA ALA A 869 12.50 6.32 3.12
C ALA A 869 12.71 6.91 4.52
N ALA A 870 11.67 6.90 5.38
CA ALA A 870 11.76 7.32 6.77
C ALA A 870 12.84 6.53 7.52
N ARG A 871 12.90 5.21 7.32
CA ARG A 871 13.92 4.36 7.93
C ARG A 871 15.33 4.69 7.46
N ARG A 872 15.51 5.04 6.18
CA ARG A 872 16.83 5.44 5.63
C ARG A 872 17.33 6.76 6.22
N LEU A 873 16.43 7.67 6.60
CA LEU A 873 16.80 8.93 7.26
C LEU A 873 17.22 8.76 8.72
N ARG A 874 16.89 7.63 9.37
CA ARG A 874 17.22 7.40 10.78
C ARG A 874 18.70 7.05 10.99
N PRO A 875 19.31 7.51 12.10
CA PRO A 875 20.70 7.17 12.43
C PRO A 875 20.86 5.67 12.68
N LYS A 876 21.86 5.05 12.04
CA LYS A 876 22.23 3.65 12.28
C LYS A 876 23.24 3.59 13.42
N ARG A 877 22.88 3.01 14.57
CA ARG A 877 23.87 2.76 15.63
C ARG A 877 24.87 1.68 15.23
N PRO A 878 26.18 1.87 15.43
CA PRO A 878 27.14 0.79 15.30
C PRO A 878 26.95 -0.22 16.45
N PRO A 879 26.90 -1.53 16.17
CA PRO A 879 26.72 -2.57 17.18
C PRO A 879 27.96 -2.66 18.08
N GLN A 880 27.76 -2.55 19.40
CA GLN A 880 28.83 -2.52 20.38
C GLN A 880 29.48 -3.90 20.62
N THR A 881 28.78 -5.01 20.36
CA THR A 881 29.30 -6.38 20.58
C THR A 881 29.30 -7.24 19.30
N ARG A 882 30.19 -8.25 19.24
CA ARG A 882 30.22 -9.24 18.14
C ARG A 882 28.91 -10.04 18.05
N TRP A 883 28.32 -10.43 19.19
CA TRP A 883 27.03 -11.10 19.23
C TRP A 883 25.88 -10.22 18.73
N ALA A 884 25.90 -8.92 19.03
CA ALA A 884 24.96 -7.97 18.46
C ALA A 884 25.13 -7.82 16.94
N ARG A 885 26.36 -7.89 16.40
CA ARG A 885 26.61 -7.92 14.95
C ARG A 885 25.96 -9.11 14.26
N LEU A 886 26.09 -10.32 14.82
CA LEU A 886 25.50 -11.53 14.24
C LEU A 886 23.95 -11.55 14.29
N ARG A 887 23.33 -11.01 15.35
CA ARG A 887 21.85 -10.98 15.49
C ARG A 887 21.17 -9.78 14.83
N ARG A 888 21.93 -8.76 14.45
CA ARG A 888 21.45 -7.53 13.82
C ARG A 888 20.52 -7.75 12.62
N PRO A 889 20.86 -8.58 11.60
CA PRO A 889 20.01 -8.72 10.42
C PRO A 889 18.62 -9.27 10.76
N ALA A 890 18.52 -10.22 11.69
CA ALA A 890 17.22 -10.75 12.11
C ALA A 890 16.37 -9.69 12.87
N ALA A 891 16.99 -8.90 13.75
CA ALA A 891 16.30 -7.83 14.45
C ALA A 891 15.83 -6.72 13.49
N ASP A 892 16.67 -6.35 12.52
CA ASP A 892 16.36 -5.36 11.49
C ASP A 892 15.21 -5.80 10.59
N VAL A 893 15.09 -7.09 10.28
CA VAL A 893 13.95 -7.64 9.52
C VAL A 893 12.68 -7.58 10.37
N ILE A 894 12.73 -7.98 11.65
CA ILE A 894 11.57 -7.92 12.54
C ILE A 894 11.11 -6.47 12.74
N ASP A 895 12.02 -5.49 12.85
CA ASP A 895 11.68 -4.06 12.92
C ASP A 895 10.88 -3.62 11.67
N VAL A 896 11.29 -4.04 10.48
CA VAL A 896 10.55 -3.76 9.24
C VAL A 896 9.19 -4.43 9.23
N VAL A 897 9.14 -5.73 9.53
CA VAL A 897 7.90 -6.49 9.50
C VAL A 897 6.89 -5.90 10.49
N VAL A 898 7.33 -5.51 11.69
CA VAL A 898 6.46 -4.86 12.67
C VAL A 898 5.97 -3.50 12.15
N ALA A 899 6.85 -2.66 11.60
CA ALA A 899 6.44 -1.36 11.07
C ALA A 899 5.44 -1.50 9.91
N VAL A 900 5.70 -2.43 8.98
CA VAL A 900 4.81 -2.77 7.86
C VAL A 900 3.46 -3.26 8.39
N ILE A 901 3.43 -4.21 9.32
CA ILE A 901 2.19 -4.73 9.91
C ILE A 901 1.42 -3.62 10.65
N THR A 902 2.10 -2.74 11.38
CA THR A 902 1.44 -1.61 12.08
C THR A 902 0.78 -0.65 11.10
N VAL A 903 1.46 -0.26 10.01
CA VAL A 903 0.87 0.58 8.96
C VAL A 903 -0.31 -0.13 8.30
N THR A 904 -0.16 -1.43 8.00
CA THR A 904 -1.19 -2.25 7.36
C THR A 904 -2.43 -2.43 8.25
N LEU A 905 -2.26 -2.67 9.55
CA LEU A 905 -3.36 -2.76 10.52
C LEU A 905 -4.16 -1.45 10.58
N ARG A 906 -3.44 -0.32 10.71
CA ARG A 906 -4.08 1.00 10.74
C ARG A 906 -4.87 1.27 9.46
N ARG A 907 -4.29 0.91 8.31
CA ARG A 907 -4.96 1.04 7.01
C ARG A 907 -6.24 0.22 6.94
N ALA A 908 -6.22 -0.99 7.48
CA ALA A 908 -7.40 -1.84 7.57
C ALA A 908 -8.47 -1.23 8.49
N ASP A 909 -8.09 -0.62 9.61
CA ASP A 909 -9.03 0.05 10.52
C ASP A 909 -9.68 1.28 9.83
N GLU A 910 -8.88 2.14 9.19
CA GLU A 910 -9.36 3.30 8.43
C GLU A 910 -10.31 2.89 7.28
N MET A 911 -9.98 1.79 6.58
CA MET A 911 -10.83 1.26 5.52
C MET A 911 -12.10 0.61 6.07
N GLY A 912 -12.04 0.01 7.27
CA GLY A 912 -13.21 -0.50 7.99
C GLY A 912 -14.19 0.61 8.34
N ASP A 913 -13.69 1.71 8.90
CA ASP A 913 -14.47 2.93 9.17
C ASP A 913 -15.09 3.49 7.88
N ALA A 914 -14.34 3.50 6.77
CA ALA A 914 -14.83 3.95 5.46
C ALA A 914 -15.97 3.09 4.92
N ILE A 915 -15.88 1.75 5.03
CA ILE A 915 -16.96 0.84 4.62
C ILE A 915 -18.21 1.08 5.48
N THR A 916 -18.05 1.27 6.80
CA THR A 916 -19.17 1.58 7.70
C THR A 916 -19.81 2.93 7.34
N ALA A 917 -19.02 3.98 7.11
CA ALA A 917 -19.51 5.30 6.68
C ALA A 917 -20.24 5.26 5.31
N ARG A 918 -20.03 4.19 4.54
CA ARG A 918 -20.66 3.93 3.25
C ARG A 918 -21.88 2.99 3.35
N GLY A 919 -22.36 2.64 4.55
CA GLY A 919 -23.53 1.75 4.71
C GLY A 919 -23.20 0.29 4.44
N GLY A 920 -21.92 -0.09 4.52
CA GLY A 920 -21.45 -1.45 4.31
C GLY A 920 -20.92 -1.72 2.91
N THR A 921 -21.05 -2.96 2.45
CA THR A 921 -20.45 -3.44 1.20
C THR A 921 -21.30 -3.16 -0.02
N GLY A 922 -22.62 -3.33 0.09
CA GLY A 922 -23.63 -3.01 -0.92
C GLY A 922 -23.22 -3.36 -2.36
N GLN A 923 -23.55 -2.45 -3.29
CA GLN A 923 -23.01 -2.47 -4.65
C GLN A 923 -21.52 -2.10 -4.62
N ILE A 924 -20.69 -2.79 -5.41
CA ILE A 924 -19.25 -2.49 -5.55
C ILE A 924 -18.86 -2.04 -6.97
N SER A 925 -19.81 -2.07 -7.92
CA SER A 925 -19.60 -1.58 -9.28
C SER A 925 -20.87 -0.99 -9.87
N ALA A 926 -20.72 0.13 -10.56
CA ALA A 926 -21.80 0.88 -11.21
C ALA A 926 -22.33 0.17 -12.46
N ALA A 927 -21.46 -0.55 -13.17
CA ALA A 927 -21.80 -1.25 -14.40
C ALA A 927 -21.05 -2.58 -14.48
N PRO A 928 -21.52 -3.64 -13.79
CA PRO A 928 -20.85 -4.93 -13.80
C PRO A 928 -20.85 -5.52 -15.21
N SER A 929 -19.66 -5.70 -15.78
CA SER A 929 -19.48 -6.28 -17.11
C SER A 929 -19.91 -7.74 -17.14
N ARG A 930 -20.67 -8.13 -18.18
CA ARG A 930 -21.09 -9.51 -18.47
C ARG A 930 -20.36 -10.03 -19.72
N PRO A 931 -20.23 -11.36 -19.88
CA PRO A 931 -19.68 -11.94 -21.10
C PRO A 931 -20.51 -11.52 -22.33
N LYS A 932 -19.81 -11.04 -23.35
CA LYS A 932 -20.32 -10.60 -24.66
C LYS A 932 -20.16 -11.72 -25.69
N PRO A 933 -20.75 -11.61 -26.90
CA PRO A 933 -20.54 -12.60 -27.97
C PRO A 933 -19.06 -12.83 -28.33
N ALA A 934 -18.25 -11.76 -28.30
CA ALA A 934 -16.80 -11.84 -28.54
C ALA A 934 -16.06 -12.70 -27.50
N ASP A 935 -16.58 -12.78 -26.26
CA ASP A 935 -16.01 -13.61 -25.21
C ASP A 935 -16.19 -15.11 -25.51
N TRP A 936 -17.38 -15.49 -25.99
CA TRP A 936 -17.65 -16.87 -26.39
C TRP A 936 -16.77 -17.31 -27.56
N LEU A 937 -16.61 -16.45 -28.57
CA LEU A 937 -15.68 -16.71 -29.67
C LEU A 937 -14.24 -16.93 -29.17
N THR A 938 -13.79 -16.08 -28.24
CA THR A 938 -12.44 -16.19 -27.66
C THR A 938 -12.27 -17.50 -26.89
N LEU A 939 -13.26 -17.89 -26.09
CA LEU A 939 -13.23 -19.17 -25.37
C LEU A 939 -13.23 -20.37 -26.32
N SER A 940 -14.00 -20.33 -27.42
CA SER A 940 -14.00 -21.36 -28.45
C SER A 940 -12.63 -21.50 -29.13
N ILE A 941 -11.98 -20.39 -29.47
CA ILE A 941 -10.62 -20.38 -30.03
C ILE A 941 -9.64 -21.02 -29.04
N VAL A 942 -9.70 -20.62 -27.77
CA VAL A 942 -8.81 -21.15 -26.72
C VAL A 942 -9.03 -22.65 -26.51
N LEU A 943 -10.28 -23.09 -26.48
CA LEU A 943 -10.62 -24.52 -26.36
C LEU A 943 -10.12 -25.32 -27.56
N ALA A 944 -10.25 -24.80 -28.78
CA ALA A 944 -9.73 -25.42 -29.99
C ALA A 944 -8.20 -25.51 -29.98
N VAL A 945 -7.50 -24.46 -29.55
CA VAL A 945 -6.03 -24.46 -29.41
C VAL A 945 -5.58 -25.46 -28.35
N CYS A 946 -6.25 -25.50 -27.19
CA CYS A 946 -5.98 -26.50 -26.15
C CYS A 946 -6.21 -27.93 -26.68
N GLY A 947 -7.32 -28.17 -27.38
CA GLY A 947 -7.63 -29.46 -27.98
C GLY A 947 -6.59 -29.88 -29.02
N ALA A 948 -6.19 -28.96 -29.91
CA ALA A 948 -5.14 -29.21 -30.91
C ALA A 948 -3.77 -29.49 -30.27
N ALA A 949 -3.42 -28.75 -29.21
CA ALA A 949 -2.19 -28.97 -28.47
C ALA A 949 -2.17 -30.37 -27.82
N VAL A 950 -3.27 -30.77 -27.17
CA VAL A 950 -3.40 -32.10 -26.57
C VAL A 950 -3.36 -33.19 -27.65
N ALA A 951 -4.10 -33.02 -28.75
CA ALA A 951 -4.13 -33.99 -29.85
C ALA A 951 -2.75 -34.17 -30.49
N ALA A 952 -2.04 -33.08 -30.76
CA ALA A 952 -0.68 -33.12 -31.29
C ALA A 952 0.30 -33.79 -30.32
N GLU A 953 0.19 -33.51 -29.02
CA GLU A 953 0.99 -34.15 -27.98
C GLU A 953 0.67 -35.64 -27.75
N LEU A 954 -0.54 -36.08 -28.10
CA LEU A 954 -0.92 -37.49 -28.11
C LEU A 954 -0.45 -38.18 -29.41
N ALA A 955 -0.54 -37.50 -30.55
CA ALA A 955 -0.09 -38.04 -31.84
C ALA A 955 1.45 -38.18 -31.89
N LEU A 956 2.19 -37.18 -31.40
CA LEU A 956 3.65 -37.24 -31.25
C LEU A 956 4.08 -38.36 -30.29
N PHE A 957 3.21 -38.74 -29.35
CA PHE A 957 3.45 -39.87 -28.47
C PHE A 957 3.17 -41.20 -29.18
N ALA A 958 2.07 -41.32 -29.93
CA ALA A 958 1.78 -42.51 -30.71
C ALA A 958 2.82 -42.79 -31.81
N ALA A 959 3.53 -41.77 -32.28
CA ALA A 959 4.57 -41.87 -33.29
C ALA A 959 5.99 -42.16 -32.75
N ARG A 960 6.19 -42.14 -31.42
CA ARG A 960 7.45 -42.50 -30.75
C ARG A 960 7.34 -43.88 -30.13
#